data_AF-A0A8H6SBM6-F1
#
_entry.id   AF-A0A8H6SBM6-F1
#
_cell.length_a   1.000
_cell.length_b   1.000
_cell.length_c   1.000
_cell.angle_alpha   90.00
_cell.angle_beta   90.00
_cell.angle_gamma   90.00
#
_symmetry.space_group_name_H-M   'P 1'
#
loop_
_entity.id
_entity.type
_entity.pdbx_description
1 polymer ?
#
loop_
_entity_poly.entity_id
_entity_poly.type
_entity_poly.pdbx_seq_one_letter_code
_entity_poly.pdbx_strand_id
1 'polypeptide(L)'
;MPSRALTVILNADNNKRFALLLSTSDNARARILRDAQNKFRIRGLSVVFLPGGEPLKKESELPELVTQVFVAKAEPYSGPAVSQSKARIDGPAELRLIGEKSFIDDAAIAQLKAIGQLPGIVLTVGLPDLHPGSRFPIGCSIAAEGVYPALIGSDVGCGIALYEVNARPKSTPNPSKLASTLRSLEEPWEGSVSSWLADYGITHQSSFDISSLGTVGAGNHFAELCVVDKITEDGQLDIVEGGLYLLVHTGSRGLGSSTLAAETTSDSNPYIPPDSPHLASYLEQHDYCVAWARANRDLVAYRIMQCIMPSNEPTKPRKLVDVTHNSVTKHRITVGATTKELWVHRKGAAPADQGIAPCPGSRGHHSWLLRPTGDGQHNAFSLAHGAGRRFGRNTMHTGAKTSKANLTQTALGSVVVCEDPALLIEEQPDAYKDVDGEHFRHRLNQQQASRVSSFSTAPTLPRNLLSDAVYSQDKPNRPRTTREALFVCKPADPDEGVFTPISEEQRILVLSLVLDMDIRPPRVPRLTLLCLQSLVVSCSDEELSELVSSYIPAHLRLDLMRHTAVSNPLTTGQLKALCSDGSVSGELIVVGPFAQLTEGGLQGARHDSHNEDWDDEDSTLPLPMRTLLLISTPLSLSFVLALPPTLSKLALNA
;
A
#
# COMPACT_ATOMS: atom_id res chain seq x y z
N MET A 1 7.10 -24.80 -0.25
CA MET A 1 5.95 -24.81 0.66
C MET A 1 6.02 -23.57 1.54
N PRO A 2 4.93 -22.83 1.78
CA PRO A 2 5.02 -21.57 2.53
C PRO A 2 5.27 -21.86 4.01
N SER A 3 6.29 -21.20 4.57
CA SER A 3 6.58 -21.19 6.00
C SER A 3 5.65 -20.21 6.71
N ARG A 4 5.03 -20.65 7.80
CA ARG A 4 4.13 -19.85 8.63
C ARG A 4 4.91 -19.11 9.69
N ALA A 5 4.81 -17.78 9.71
CA ALA A 5 5.40 -16.95 10.76
C ALA A 5 4.53 -16.99 12.03
N LEU A 6 5.16 -17.28 13.16
CA LEU A 6 4.53 -17.40 14.47
C LEU A 6 5.31 -16.55 15.49
N THR A 7 4.62 -15.73 16.27
CA THR A 7 5.24 -14.98 17.37
C THR A 7 5.25 -15.84 18.63
N VAL A 8 6.43 -16.18 19.13
CA VAL A 8 6.59 -16.94 20.38
C VAL A 8 6.89 -15.97 21.52
N ILE A 9 6.09 -16.02 22.58
CA ILE A 9 6.13 -15.09 23.71
C ILE A 9 6.44 -15.87 25.00
N LEU A 10 7.30 -15.33 25.86
CA LEU A 10 7.54 -15.93 27.17
C LEU A 10 6.37 -15.60 28.11
N ASN A 11 5.69 -16.62 28.65
CA ASN A 11 4.48 -16.43 29.45
C ASN A 11 4.73 -15.58 30.72
N ALA A 12 5.85 -15.82 31.41
CA ALA A 12 6.21 -15.08 32.62
C ALA A 12 6.61 -13.60 32.38
N ASP A 13 6.88 -13.20 31.13
CA ASP A 13 7.29 -11.85 30.76
C ASP A 13 6.91 -11.57 29.30
N ASN A 14 5.70 -11.06 29.10
CA ASN A 14 5.08 -10.86 27.77
C ASN A 14 5.84 -9.87 26.87
N ASN A 15 6.83 -9.14 27.40
CA ASN A 15 7.71 -8.27 26.60
C ASN A 15 8.78 -9.06 25.84
N LYS A 16 9.11 -10.29 26.28
CA LYS A 16 10.08 -11.16 25.62
C LYS A 16 9.39 -12.02 24.57
N ARG A 17 9.68 -11.72 23.31
CA ARG A 17 9.10 -12.41 22.15
C ARG A 17 10.05 -12.46 20.97
N PHE A 18 9.85 -13.45 20.10
CA PHE A 18 10.57 -13.55 18.83
C PHE A 18 9.68 -14.18 17.75
N ALA A 19 10.01 -13.96 16.48
CA ALA A 19 9.33 -14.59 15.36
C ALA A 19 9.99 -15.94 15.01
N LEU A 20 9.15 -16.96 14.82
CA LEU A 20 9.51 -18.32 14.43
C LEU A 20 8.84 -18.66 13.11
N LEU A 21 9.60 -19.16 12.14
CA LEU A 21 9.05 -19.69 10.88
C LEU A 21 8.87 -21.21 11.00
N LEU A 22 7.62 -21.65 10.97
CA LEU A 22 7.24 -23.07 10.99
C LEU A 22 6.94 -23.57 9.58
N SER A 23 7.44 -24.75 9.21
CA SER A 23 7.03 -25.44 7.99
C SER A 23 5.84 -26.37 8.28
N THR A 24 5.04 -26.68 7.25
CA THR A 24 3.83 -27.52 7.37
C THR A 24 4.11 -28.97 7.77
N SER A 25 5.35 -29.43 7.68
CA SER A 25 5.79 -30.77 8.11
C SER A 25 6.36 -30.82 9.52
N ASP A 26 6.48 -29.69 10.21
CA ASP A 26 7.10 -29.64 11.53
C ASP A 26 6.14 -30.10 12.63
N ASN A 27 6.70 -30.82 13.60
CA ASN A 27 6.14 -30.92 14.93
C ASN A 27 6.19 -29.53 15.59
N ALA A 28 5.13 -28.75 15.37
CA ALA A 28 5.05 -27.35 15.76
C ALA A 28 5.34 -27.16 17.24
N ARG A 29 4.76 -27.99 18.12
CA ARG A 29 4.96 -27.89 19.57
C ARG A 29 6.42 -28.12 19.96
N ALA A 30 7.04 -29.17 19.45
CA ALA A 30 8.43 -29.50 19.76
C ALA A 30 9.40 -28.42 19.25
N ARG A 31 9.14 -27.88 18.05
CA ARG A 31 9.96 -26.83 17.45
C ARG A 31 9.85 -25.51 18.19
N ILE A 32 8.62 -25.11 18.55
CA ILE A 32 8.36 -23.92 19.38
C ILE A 32 9.13 -24.01 20.70
N LEU A 33 9.04 -25.14 21.42
CA LEU A 33 9.71 -25.31 22.70
C LEU A 33 11.23 -25.30 22.56
N ARG A 34 11.78 -26.00 21.56
CA ARG A 34 13.23 -26.04 21.32
C ARG A 34 13.79 -24.64 21.03
N ASP A 35 13.17 -23.92 20.12
CA ASP A 35 13.67 -22.59 19.72
C ASP A 35 13.44 -21.56 20.83
N ALA A 36 12.36 -21.70 21.61
CA ALA A 36 12.14 -20.88 22.79
C ALA A 36 13.19 -21.10 23.88
N GLN A 37 13.54 -22.36 24.18
CA GLN A 37 14.58 -22.67 25.17
C GLN A 37 15.93 -22.05 24.76
N ASN A 38 16.26 -22.10 23.46
CA ASN A 38 17.48 -21.52 22.90
C ASN A 38 17.47 -19.98 22.90
N LYS A 39 16.39 -19.37 22.39
CA LYS A 39 16.29 -17.90 22.22
C LYS A 39 16.11 -17.18 23.55
N PHE A 40 15.30 -17.71 24.46
CA PHE A 40 15.12 -17.12 25.79
C PHE A 40 16.22 -17.54 26.78
N ARG A 41 17.06 -18.53 26.43
CA ARG A 41 18.09 -19.11 27.30
C ARG A 41 17.52 -19.67 28.62
N ILE A 42 16.31 -20.22 28.57
CA ILE A 42 15.59 -20.79 29.72
C ILE A 42 15.44 -22.29 29.52
N ARG A 43 16.06 -23.08 30.40
CA ARG A 43 15.88 -24.53 30.44
C ARG A 43 14.58 -24.88 31.16
N GLY A 44 13.86 -25.88 30.65
CA GLY A 44 12.65 -26.43 31.28
C GLY A 44 11.32 -25.84 30.78
N LEU A 45 11.30 -24.99 29.75
CA LEU A 45 10.06 -24.63 29.06
C LEU A 45 9.43 -25.91 28.50
N SER A 46 8.20 -26.21 28.92
CA SER A 46 7.56 -27.51 28.70
C SER A 46 6.10 -27.39 28.21
N VAL A 47 5.49 -26.22 28.41
CA VAL A 47 4.10 -25.94 28.03
C VAL A 47 4.06 -24.86 26.95
N VAL A 48 3.20 -25.06 25.96
CA VAL A 48 2.85 -24.05 24.96
C VAL A 48 1.36 -23.75 25.13
N PHE A 49 1.01 -22.51 25.43
CA PHE A 49 -0.36 -22.03 25.47
C PHE A 49 -0.71 -21.35 24.15
N LEU A 50 -1.92 -21.63 23.67
CA LEU A 50 -2.60 -20.79 22.70
C LEU A 50 -3.01 -19.46 23.36
N PRO A 51 -3.29 -18.41 22.57
CA PRO A 51 -3.94 -17.22 23.11
C PRO A 51 -5.18 -17.64 23.90
N GLY A 52 -5.34 -17.12 25.11
CA GLY A 52 -6.45 -17.44 26.00
C GLY A 52 -6.20 -18.57 27.00
N GLY A 53 -5.02 -19.18 26.99
CA GLY A 53 -4.56 -20.07 28.06
C GLY A 53 -4.85 -21.55 27.86
N GLU A 54 -5.43 -21.95 26.73
CA GLU A 54 -5.57 -23.36 26.38
C GLU A 54 -4.19 -23.96 26.02
N PRO A 55 -3.74 -25.04 26.67
CA PRO A 55 -2.48 -25.67 26.34
C PRO A 55 -2.59 -26.42 25.01
N LEU A 56 -1.56 -26.29 24.17
CA LEU A 56 -1.43 -27.04 22.91
C LEU A 56 -1.17 -28.52 23.23
N LYS A 57 -2.19 -29.36 23.03
CA LYS A 57 -2.21 -30.77 23.47
C LYS A 57 -1.46 -31.72 22.54
N LYS A 58 -1.50 -31.51 21.21
CA LYS A 58 -0.83 -32.37 20.23
C LYS A 58 0.26 -31.64 19.46
N GLU A 59 1.22 -32.43 19.02
CA GLU A 59 2.47 -31.99 18.39
C GLU A 59 2.29 -31.37 16.99
N SER A 60 1.22 -31.75 16.26
CA SER A 60 0.92 -31.32 14.89
C SER A 60 -0.28 -30.35 14.75
N GLU A 61 -1.00 -30.04 15.82
CA GLU A 61 -2.29 -29.33 15.77
C GLU A 61 -2.18 -27.83 16.08
N LEU A 62 -1.25 -27.10 15.48
CA LEU A 62 -1.23 -25.64 15.62
C LEU A 62 -2.32 -25.01 14.72
N PRO A 63 -3.44 -24.49 15.25
CA PRO A 63 -4.58 -24.07 14.42
C PRO A 63 -4.17 -22.99 13.40
N GLU A 64 -4.65 -23.06 12.15
CA GLU A 64 -4.16 -22.24 11.03
C GLU A 64 -4.14 -20.72 11.30
N LEU A 65 -5.14 -20.22 12.04
CA LEU A 65 -5.33 -18.79 12.33
C LEU A 65 -4.47 -18.26 13.51
N VAL A 66 -3.72 -19.12 14.20
CA VAL A 66 -2.93 -18.70 15.38
C VAL A 66 -1.62 -18.05 14.95
N THR A 67 -1.47 -16.74 15.20
CA THR A 67 -0.24 -16.00 14.84
C THR A 67 0.71 -15.80 16.02
N GLN A 68 0.29 -16.17 17.23
CA GLN A 68 1.11 -16.07 18.44
C GLN A 68 0.86 -17.21 19.44
N VAL A 69 1.87 -17.60 20.20
CA VAL A 69 1.82 -18.62 21.26
C VAL A 69 2.65 -18.19 22.47
N PHE A 70 2.32 -18.74 23.63
CA PHE A 70 3.00 -18.44 24.89
C PHE A 70 3.71 -19.70 25.41
N VAL A 71 4.96 -19.58 25.83
CA VAL A 71 5.74 -20.72 26.38
C VAL A 71 5.99 -20.55 27.87
N ALA A 72 5.84 -21.65 28.62
CA ALA A 72 5.92 -21.65 30.08
C ALA A 72 6.72 -22.85 30.61
N LYS A 73 7.29 -22.71 31.82
CA LYS A 73 8.07 -23.75 32.51
C LYS A 73 7.17 -24.75 33.25
N ALA A 74 6.05 -24.27 33.76
CA ALA A 74 4.89 -25.01 34.31
C ALA A 74 3.86 -24.04 34.94
N GLU A 75 4.17 -22.75 34.98
CA GLU A 75 3.33 -21.70 35.53
C GLU A 75 1.99 -21.57 34.77
N PRO A 76 0.92 -21.12 35.45
CA PRO A 76 -0.34 -20.83 34.82
C PRO A 76 -0.18 -19.79 33.70
N TYR A 77 -1.08 -19.84 32.72
CA TYR A 77 -1.13 -18.82 31.68
C TYR A 77 -1.33 -17.42 32.28
N SER A 78 -0.48 -16.48 31.89
CA SER A 78 -0.50 -15.07 32.31
C SER A 78 -0.61 -14.11 31.13
N GLY A 79 -0.95 -14.63 29.94
CA GLY A 79 -1.29 -13.82 28.78
C GLY A 79 -2.73 -13.28 28.84
N PRO A 80 -3.13 -12.44 27.88
CA PRO A 80 -4.49 -11.90 27.81
C PRO A 80 -5.52 -13.03 27.64
N ALA A 81 -6.65 -12.93 28.35
CA ALA A 81 -7.76 -13.86 28.20
C ALA A 81 -8.30 -13.82 26.76
N VAL A 82 -8.66 -14.96 26.20
CA VAL A 82 -9.50 -14.97 25.00
C VAL A 82 -10.88 -14.54 25.48
N SER A 83 -11.33 -13.38 25.01
CA SER A 83 -12.74 -13.06 24.94
C SER A 83 -13.42 -14.25 24.30
N GLN A 84 -14.14 -15.04 25.10
CA GLN A 84 -14.93 -16.15 24.58
C GLN A 84 -15.92 -15.53 23.59
N SER A 85 -15.58 -15.59 22.30
CA SER A 85 -16.52 -15.31 21.25
C SER A 85 -17.62 -16.35 21.39
N LYS A 86 -18.74 -15.95 22.00
CA LYS A 86 -19.97 -16.73 21.91
C LYS A 86 -20.15 -17.04 20.43
N ALA A 87 -20.18 -18.33 20.11
CA ALA A 87 -20.46 -18.80 18.76
C ALA A 87 -21.73 -18.09 18.27
N ARG A 88 -21.65 -17.59 17.05
CA ARG A 88 -22.69 -16.83 16.39
C ARG A 88 -24.01 -17.62 16.39
N ILE A 89 -25.10 -16.98 16.82
CA ILE A 89 -26.44 -17.56 16.76
C ILE A 89 -27.02 -17.43 15.34
N ASP A 90 -26.60 -16.40 14.61
CA ASP A 90 -26.99 -16.15 13.22
C ASP A 90 -25.85 -16.53 12.26
N GLY A 91 -26.18 -16.85 10.99
CA GLY A 91 -25.22 -17.31 9.97
C GLY A 91 -24.06 -16.35 9.66
N PRO A 92 -23.12 -16.74 8.78
CA PRO A 92 -21.97 -15.90 8.45
C PRO A 92 -22.40 -14.53 7.89
N ALA A 93 -21.74 -13.44 8.30
CA ALA A 93 -21.96 -12.11 7.74
C ALA A 93 -21.80 -12.17 6.23
N GLU A 94 -22.64 -11.39 5.55
CA GLU A 94 -22.46 -11.18 4.13
C GLU A 94 -21.13 -10.44 3.90
N LEU A 95 -20.32 -10.91 2.95
CA LEU A 95 -19.09 -10.26 2.51
C LEU A 95 -19.31 -9.71 1.10
N ARG A 96 -19.03 -8.42 0.91
CA ARG A 96 -19.05 -7.78 -0.41
C ARG A 96 -17.68 -7.19 -0.72
N LEU A 97 -17.07 -7.61 -1.82
CA LEU A 97 -15.84 -7.01 -2.32
C LEU A 97 -16.19 -6.09 -3.49
N ILE A 98 -16.05 -4.79 -3.25
CA ILE A 98 -16.28 -3.77 -4.25
C ILE A 98 -14.96 -3.48 -4.94
N GLY A 99 -14.94 -3.74 -6.24
CA GLY A 99 -13.75 -3.59 -7.06
C GLY A 99 -12.87 -4.84 -7.10
N GLU A 100 -13.47 -6.03 -7.22
CA GLU A 100 -12.77 -7.33 -7.37
C GLU A 100 -11.72 -7.38 -8.49
N LYS A 101 -11.83 -6.48 -9.46
CA LYS A 101 -10.89 -6.36 -10.57
C LYS A 101 -9.69 -5.44 -10.24
N SER A 102 -9.72 -4.75 -9.11
CA SER A 102 -8.59 -3.98 -8.58
C SER A 102 -7.67 -4.91 -7.78
N PHE A 103 -6.38 -4.59 -7.70
CA PHE A 103 -5.47 -5.35 -6.84
C PHE A 103 -5.87 -5.16 -5.36
N ILE A 104 -6.32 -6.25 -4.74
CA ILE A 104 -6.62 -6.35 -3.33
C ILE A 104 -5.74 -7.45 -2.74
N ASP A 105 -5.04 -7.14 -1.67
CA ASP A 105 -4.16 -8.09 -0.99
C ASP A 105 -4.97 -9.19 -0.28
N ASP A 106 -4.60 -10.45 -0.46
CA ASP A 106 -5.26 -11.60 0.16
C ASP A 106 -5.28 -11.50 1.70
N ALA A 107 -4.26 -10.91 2.30
CA ALA A 107 -4.21 -10.68 3.75
C ALA A 107 -5.30 -9.68 4.18
N ALA A 108 -5.61 -8.68 3.36
CA ALA A 108 -6.68 -7.73 3.63
C ALA A 108 -8.06 -8.40 3.56
N ILE A 109 -8.26 -9.28 2.57
CA ILE A 109 -9.49 -10.09 2.43
C ILE A 109 -9.62 -11.04 3.62
N ALA A 110 -8.54 -11.67 4.06
CA ALA A 110 -8.53 -12.54 5.23
C ALA A 110 -8.89 -11.77 6.51
N GLN A 111 -8.32 -10.57 6.71
CA GLN A 111 -8.69 -9.68 7.81
C GLN A 111 -10.18 -9.29 7.76
N LEU A 112 -10.70 -8.97 6.57
CA LEU A 112 -12.10 -8.60 6.39
C LEU A 112 -13.07 -9.78 6.67
N LYS A 113 -12.71 -10.99 6.21
CA LYS A 113 -13.44 -12.23 6.53
C LYS A 113 -13.44 -12.52 8.03
N ALA A 114 -12.32 -12.30 8.70
CA ALA A 114 -12.19 -12.48 10.14
C ALA A 114 -13.09 -11.49 10.92
N ILE A 115 -13.16 -10.22 10.49
CA ILE A 115 -14.14 -9.26 11.03
C ILE A 115 -15.55 -9.80 10.86
N GLY A 116 -15.86 -10.37 9.70
CA GLY A 116 -17.15 -10.98 9.41
C GLY A 116 -17.56 -12.05 10.41
N GLN A 117 -16.65 -12.65 11.18
CA GLN A 117 -16.95 -13.65 12.22
C GLN A 117 -17.17 -13.07 13.62
N LEU A 118 -16.98 -11.76 13.80
CA LEU A 118 -17.20 -11.12 15.10
C LEU A 118 -18.70 -11.07 15.45
N PRO A 119 -19.05 -11.11 16.76
CA PRO A 119 -20.42 -10.96 17.23
C PRO A 119 -21.12 -9.70 16.68
N GLY A 120 -22.40 -9.82 16.32
CA GLY A 120 -23.21 -8.68 15.88
C GLY A 120 -22.83 -8.08 14.52
N ILE A 121 -21.77 -8.54 13.85
CA ILE A 121 -21.47 -8.11 12.47
C ILE A 121 -22.53 -8.70 11.54
N VAL A 122 -23.07 -7.90 10.63
CA VAL A 122 -24.10 -8.33 9.67
C VAL A 122 -23.56 -8.30 8.24
N LEU A 123 -22.76 -7.28 7.91
CA LEU A 123 -22.21 -7.07 6.57
C LEU A 123 -20.78 -6.52 6.68
N THR A 124 -19.87 -7.10 5.91
CA THR A 124 -18.52 -6.56 5.70
C THR A 124 -18.32 -6.18 4.24
N VAL A 125 -17.84 -4.96 4.00
CA VAL A 125 -17.61 -4.43 2.66
C VAL A 125 -16.15 -4.05 2.53
N GLY A 126 -15.47 -4.64 1.55
CA GLY A 126 -14.13 -4.23 1.12
C GLY A 126 -14.26 -3.29 -0.07
N LEU A 127 -13.65 -2.11 0.02
CA LEU A 127 -13.65 -1.13 -1.06
C LEU A 127 -12.42 -1.32 -1.97
N PRO A 128 -12.34 -0.64 -3.12
CA PRO A 128 -11.21 -0.82 -4.04
C PRO A 128 -9.84 -0.50 -3.41
N ASP A 129 -9.81 0.35 -2.39
CA ASP A 129 -8.65 0.70 -1.57
C ASP A 129 -8.36 -0.23 -0.40
N LEU A 130 -9.07 -1.37 -0.32
CA LEU A 130 -8.85 -2.38 0.71
C LEU A 130 -7.38 -2.85 0.74
N HIS A 131 -6.72 -2.68 1.88
CA HIS A 131 -5.35 -3.12 2.09
C HIS A 131 -5.11 -3.56 3.54
N PRO A 132 -4.06 -4.36 3.80
CA PRO A 132 -3.81 -4.89 5.13
C PRO A 132 -3.46 -3.76 6.09
N GLY A 133 -4.10 -3.75 7.26
CA GLY A 133 -3.71 -2.90 8.37
C GLY A 133 -2.93 -3.69 9.43
N SER A 134 -2.40 -2.98 10.44
CA SER A 134 -1.70 -3.60 11.56
C SER A 134 -2.57 -4.60 12.34
N ARG A 135 -3.89 -4.44 12.27
CA ARG A 135 -4.85 -5.24 13.03
C ARG A 135 -6.14 -5.56 12.29
N PHE A 136 -6.73 -4.54 11.70
CA PHE A 136 -7.91 -4.62 10.84
C PHE A 136 -7.58 -3.92 9.53
N PRO A 137 -8.16 -4.35 8.40
CA PRO A 137 -7.85 -3.77 7.12
C PRO A 137 -8.31 -2.31 7.08
N ILE A 138 -7.80 -1.57 6.10
CA ILE A 138 -8.17 -0.19 5.81
C ILE A 138 -8.79 -0.19 4.41
N GLY A 139 -9.75 0.70 4.12
CA GLY A 139 -10.51 0.65 2.88
C GLY A 139 -11.72 -0.28 3.01
N CYS A 140 -12.40 -0.24 4.16
CA CYS A 140 -13.57 -1.08 4.41
C CYS A 140 -14.66 -0.36 5.20
N SER A 141 -15.90 -0.82 5.02
CA SER A 141 -17.05 -0.47 5.85
C SER A 141 -17.71 -1.71 6.43
N ILE A 142 -18.10 -1.64 7.71
CA ILE A 142 -18.61 -2.80 8.47
C ILE A 142 -19.93 -2.42 9.14
N ALA A 143 -21.02 -3.10 8.78
CA ALA A 143 -22.31 -2.91 9.43
C ALA A 143 -22.51 -3.93 10.55
N ALA A 144 -22.82 -3.45 11.74
CA ALA A 144 -22.97 -4.27 12.94
C ALA A 144 -24.12 -3.79 13.82
N GLU A 145 -24.64 -4.67 14.68
CA GLU A 145 -25.71 -4.35 15.62
C GLU A 145 -25.23 -3.45 16.77
N GLY A 146 -23.97 -3.58 17.18
CA GLY A 146 -23.30 -2.72 18.16
C GLY A 146 -22.03 -2.09 17.59
N VAL A 147 -21.18 -1.54 18.46
CA VAL A 147 -19.99 -0.80 18.07
C VAL A 147 -18.69 -1.51 18.46
N TYR A 148 -17.72 -1.53 17.55
CA TYR A 148 -16.35 -1.95 17.79
C TYR A 148 -15.40 -0.75 17.58
N PRO A 149 -14.91 -0.12 18.66
CA PRO A 149 -13.99 1.02 18.56
C PRO A 149 -12.76 0.73 17.67
N ALA A 150 -12.22 -0.48 17.76
CA ALA A 150 -11.03 -0.86 17.01
C ALA A 150 -11.26 -1.02 15.49
N LEU A 151 -12.52 -1.19 15.05
CA LEU A 151 -12.90 -1.19 13.63
C LEU A 151 -12.97 0.22 13.04
N ILE A 152 -13.03 1.27 13.87
CA ILE A 152 -12.92 2.68 13.44
C ILE A 152 -11.43 3.05 13.29
N GLY A 153 -10.59 2.55 14.19
CA GLY A 153 -9.14 2.79 14.21
C GLY A 153 -8.71 3.86 15.22
N SER A 154 -7.39 4.03 15.35
CA SER A 154 -6.79 4.93 16.35
C SER A 154 -6.88 6.40 15.98
N ASP A 155 -7.24 6.74 14.76
CA ASP A 155 -7.41 8.13 14.32
C ASP A 155 -8.88 8.39 14.00
N VAL A 156 -9.71 8.36 15.05
CA VAL A 156 -11.13 8.70 14.97
C VAL A 156 -11.28 10.12 14.46
N GLY A 157 -12.17 10.36 13.50
CA GLY A 157 -12.33 11.69 12.92
C GLY A 157 -11.34 12.02 11.80
N CYS A 158 -10.39 11.14 11.47
CA CYS A 158 -9.55 11.28 10.28
C CYS A 158 -10.43 11.58 9.07
N GLY A 159 -10.08 12.66 8.38
CA GLY A 159 -10.93 13.27 7.39
C GLY A 159 -10.14 14.06 6.36
N ILE A 160 -10.82 14.40 5.27
CA ILE A 160 -10.28 15.20 4.19
C ILE A 160 -11.22 16.36 3.93
N ALA A 161 -10.68 17.57 3.95
CA ALA A 161 -11.42 18.79 3.66
C ALA A 161 -10.78 19.56 2.49
N LEU A 162 -11.61 20.17 1.66
CA LEU A 162 -11.18 21.02 0.54
C LEU A 162 -11.58 22.47 0.81
N TYR A 163 -10.64 23.38 0.61
CA TYR A 163 -10.81 24.81 0.80
C TYR A 163 -10.49 25.57 -0.48
N GLU A 164 -11.25 26.62 -0.74
CA GLU A 164 -10.92 27.58 -1.79
C GLU A 164 -9.76 28.47 -1.34
N VAL A 165 -8.70 28.52 -2.15
CA VAL A 165 -7.57 29.44 -1.96
C VAL A 165 -7.73 30.64 -2.90
N ASN A 166 -7.90 30.34 -4.19
CA ASN A 166 -8.17 31.34 -5.22
C ASN A 166 -8.85 30.66 -6.41
N ALA A 167 -10.17 30.86 -6.58
CA ALA A 167 -10.92 30.25 -7.67
C ALA A 167 -10.50 30.73 -9.07
N ARG A 168 -9.88 31.91 -9.19
CA ARG A 168 -9.50 32.52 -10.49
C ARG A 168 -8.10 33.13 -10.42
N PRO A 169 -7.04 32.32 -10.33
CA PRO A 169 -5.69 32.83 -10.30
C PRO A 169 -5.31 33.47 -11.64
N LYS A 170 -4.60 34.61 -11.59
CA LYS A 170 -4.16 35.34 -12.80
C LYS A 170 -3.07 34.61 -13.59
N SER A 171 -2.37 33.68 -12.94
CA SER A 171 -1.30 32.86 -13.49
C SER A 171 -1.19 31.58 -12.69
N THR A 172 -0.61 30.54 -13.29
CA THR A 172 -0.28 29.31 -12.56
C THR A 172 0.57 29.66 -11.33
N PRO A 173 0.18 29.22 -10.12
CA PRO A 173 0.92 29.57 -8.92
C PRO A 173 2.37 29.11 -9.02
N ASN A 174 3.34 29.98 -8.69
CA ASN A 174 4.72 29.53 -8.58
C ASN A 174 4.84 28.81 -7.25
N PRO A 175 5.20 27.55 -7.25
CA PRO A 175 4.93 26.76 -6.10
C PRO A 175 6.18 26.60 -5.19
N SER A 176 7.41 26.86 -5.68
CA SER A 176 8.61 26.98 -4.83
C SER A 176 8.50 28.23 -4.00
N LYS A 177 7.91 29.28 -4.60
CA LYS A 177 7.53 30.48 -3.88
C LYS A 177 6.54 30.13 -2.78
N LEU A 178 5.46 29.42 -3.08
CA LEU A 178 4.50 28.99 -2.05
C LEU A 178 5.15 28.12 -0.96
N ALA A 179 5.92 27.09 -1.33
CA ALA A 179 6.68 26.25 -0.41
C ALA A 179 7.57 27.08 0.52
N SER A 180 8.29 28.08 -0.01
CA SER A 180 9.16 28.95 0.77
C SER A 180 8.42 29.85 1.77
N THR A 181 7.11 30.08 1.59
CA THR A 181 6.30 30.83 2.55
C THR A 181 5.80 29.98 3.73
N LEU A 182 5.79 28.66 3.59
CA LEU A 182 5.17 27.77 4.57
C LEU A 182 6.11 27.59 5.75
N ARG A 183 5.60 27.90 6.93
CA ARG A 183 6.39 28.01 8.15
C ARG A 183 5.48 27.74 9.34
N SER A 184 6.07 27.19 10.38
CA SER A 184 5.40 27.03 11.67
C SER A 184 4.04 26.32 11.58
N LEU A 185 3.99 25.14 10.94
CA LEU A 185 2.74 24.36 10.77
C LEU A 185 2.67 23.13 11.70
N GLU A 186 3.79 22.70 12.25
CA GLU A 186 3.89 21.52 13.13
C GLU A 186 4.02 21.88 14.60
N GLU A 187 4.36 23.14 14.91
CA GLU A 187 4.34 23.66 16.26
C GLU A 187 2.89 23.89 16.72
N PRO A 188 2.62 23.81 18.04
CA PRO A 188 1.36 24.25 18.61
C PRO A 188 0.92 25.62 18.11
N TRP A 189 -0.37 25.76 17.83
CA TRP A 189 -0.91 27.04 17.41
C TRP A 189 -0.90 28.06 18.55
N GLU A 190 -0.33 29.24 18.31
CA GLU A 190 -0.21 30.32 19.30
C GLU A 190 -1.49 31.15 19.50
N GLY A 191 -2.54 30.87 18.73
CA GLY A 191 -3.82 31.58 18.84
C GLY A 191 -4.69 31.12 20.02
N SER A 192 -5.91 31.66 20.09
CA SER A 192 -6.86 31.30 21.15
C SER A 192 -7.49 29.93 20.88
N VAL A 193 -6.85 28.89 21.40
CA VAL A 193 -7.31 27.49 21.32
C VAL A 193 -8.74 27.31 21.82
N SER A 194 -9.07 27.88 22.99
CA SER A 194 -10.40 27.75 23.59
C SER A 194 -11.49 28.42 22.75
N SER A 195 -11.23 29.62 22.23
CA SER A 195 -12.16 30.32 21.35
C SER A 195 -12.38 29.54 20.05
N TRP A 196 -11.30 29.01 19.47
CA TRP A 196 -11.40 28.21 18.24
C TRP A 196 -12.21 26.94 18.43
N LEU A 197 -11.99 26.20 19.51
CA LEU A 197 -12.72 24.96 19.81
C LEU A 197 -14.20 25.24 20.15
N ALA A 198 -14.50 26.36 20.79
CA ALA A 198 -15.88 26.76 21.09
C ALA A 198 -16.74 26.92 19.83
N ASP A 199 -16.18 27.36 18.70
CA ASP A 199 -16.88 27.44 17.41
C ASP A 199 -17.39 26.07 16.91
N TYR A 200 -16.84 24.97 17.43
CA TYR A 200 -17.25 23.60 17.10
C TYR A 200 -18.08 22.95 18.22
N GLY A 201 -18.55 23.75 19.19
CA GLY A 201 -19.31 23.26 20.34
C GLY A 201 -18.47 22.44 21.33
N ILE A 202 -17.14 22.52 21.25
CA ILE A 202 -16.23 21.77 22.10
C ILE A 202 -15.99 22.56 23.39
N THR A 203 -16.51 22.03 24.49
CA THR A 203 -16.31 22.59 25.84
C THR A 203 -15.35 21.77 26.70
N HIS A 204 -15.00 20.57 26.26
CA HIS A 204 -14.02 19.71 26.93
C HIS A 204 -12.61 20.26 26.75
N GLN A 205 -11.77 20.02 27.75
CA GLN A 205 -10.35 20.33 27.69
C GLN A 205 -9.55 19.05 27.59
N SER A 206 -8.56 19.05 26.72
CA SER A 206 -7.61 17.96 26.53
C SER A 206 -6.19 18.49 26.47
N SER A 207 -5.23 17.68 26.90
CA SER A 207 -3.80 17.99 26.71
C SER A 207 -3.43 18.08 25.22
N PHE A 208 -4.24 17.49 24.32
CA PHE A 208 -4.06 17.57 22.88
C PHE A 208 -4.38 18.94 22.29
N ASP A 209 -5.22 19.73 22.96
CA ASP A 209 -5.65 21.06 22.51
C ASP A 209 -4.46 22.02 22.39
N ILE A 210 -3.54 21.95 23.35
CA ILE A 210 -2.34 22.81 23.39
C ILE A 210 -1.12 22.17 22.74
N SER A 211 -1.11 20.85 22.53
CA SER A 211 0.08 20.14 22.03
C SER A 211 0.02 19.80 20.55
N SER A 212 -1.18 19.72 19.96
CA SER A 212 -1.35 19.18 18.61
C SER A 212 -2.47 19.83 17.78
N LEU A 213 -3.30 20.70 18.35
CA LEU A 213 -4.32 21.41 17.58
C LEU A 213 -3.66 22.33 16.53
N GLY A 214 -4.14 22.25 15.30
CA GLY A 214 -3.64 22.98 14.15
C GLY A 214 -2.45 22.33 13.44
N THR A 215 -2.13 21.07 13.73
CA THR A 215 -1.01 20.33 13.10
C THR A 215 -1.51 19.31 12.07
N VAL A 216 -0.70 19.07 11.03
CA VAL A 216 -0.98 18.05 10.00
C VAL A 216 -0.70 16.68 10.56
N GLY A 217 0.54 16.49 11.03
CA GLY A 217 1.02 15.28 11.66
C GLY A 217 1.51 14.16 10.75
N ALA A 218 1.78 13.01 11.37
CA ALA A 218 2.46 11.88 10.77
C ALA A 218 1.61 10.96 9.88
N GLY A 219 2.31 10.05 9.19
CA GLY A 219 1.71 8.96 8.42
C GLY A 219 1.16 9.43 7.08
N ASN A 220 -0.04 9.01 6.74
CA ASN A 220 -0.67 9.39 5.46
C ASN A 220 -1.38 10.76 5.54
N HIS A 221 -1.12 11.55 6.58
CA HIS A 221 -1.67 12.90 6.73
C HIS A 221 -0.85 13.87 5.89
N PHE A 222 -1.53 14.86 5.32
CA PHE A 222 -0.89 15.87 4.49
C PHE A 222 -1.78 17.09 4.31
N ALA A 223 -1.18 18.17 3.84
CA ALA A 223 -1.90 19.25 3.18
C ALA A 223 -1.30 19.50 1.79
N GLU A 224 -2.16 19.60 0.79
CA GLU A 224 -1.79 19.67 -0.63
C GLU A 224 -2.47 20.87 -1.29
N LEU A 225 -1.67 21.73 -1.92
CA LEU A 225 -2.19 22.79 -2.79
C LEU A 225 -2.38 22.24 -4.20
N CYS A 226 -3.63 22.27 -4.66
CA CYS A 226 -4.12 21.59 -5.86
C CYS A 226 -4.70 22.59 -6.86
N VAL A 227 -4.50 22.33 -8.15
CA VAL A 227 -5.19 23.05 -9.23
C VAL A 227 -6.24 22.14 -9.84
N VAL A 228 -7.45 22.66 -10.08
CA VAL A 228 -8.47 21.89 -10.82
C VAL A 228 -8.02 21.74 -12.26
N ASP A 229 -7.75 20.51 -12.66
CA ASP A 229 -7.30 20.17 -14.01
C ASP A 229 -8.47 20.15 -14.98
N LYS A 230 -9.53 19.45 -14.58
CA LYS A 230 -10.69 19.19 -15.42
C LYS A 230 -11.93 19.00 -14.58
N ILE A 231 -13.04 19.57 -15.01
CA ILE A 231 -14.39 19.31 -14.52
C ILE A 231 -15.12 18.48 -15.56
N THR A 232 -15.68 17.35 -15.15
CA THR A 232 -16.37 16.42 -16.08
C THR A 232 -17.86 16.38 -15.93
N GLU A 233 -18.38 16.92 -14.85
CA GLU A 233 -19.81 17.05 -14.60
C GLU A 233 -20.08 18.40 -13.96
N ASP A 234 -21.18 19.05 -14.34
CA ASP A 234 -21.60 20.29 -13.71
C ASP A 234 -21.80 20.05 -12.20
N GLY A 235 -21.06 20.81 -11.39
CA GLY A 235 -20.77 20.49 -10.00
C GLY A 235 -21.80 21.03 -9.01
N GLN A 236 -22.00 20.33 -7.90
CA GLN A 236 -22.68 20.86 -6.70
C GLN A 236 -21.75 21.77 -5.88
N LEU A 237 -20.45 21.80 -6.21
CA LEU A 237 -19.44 22.64 -5.58
C LEU A 237 -19.08 23.79 -6.52
N ASP A 238 -18.88 24.97 -5.95
CA ASP A 238 -18.42 26.16 -6.65
C ASP A 238 -16.90 26.06 -6.90
N ILE A 239 -16.54 25.23 -7.88
CA ILE A 239 -15.15 25.01 -8.32
C ILE A 239 -14.97 25.42 -9.78
N VAL A 240 -13.76 25.87 -10.12
CA VAL A 240 -13.44 26.37 -11.46
C VAL A 240 -12.14 25.71 -11.95
N GLU A 241 -12.12 25.28 -13.22
CA GLU A 241 -10.90 24.81 -13.87
C GLU A 241 -9.79 25.87 -13.80
N GLY A 242 -8.57 25.44 -13.48
CA GLY A 242 -7.45 26.35 -13.21
C GLY A 242 -7.48 27.03 -11.84
N GLY A 243 -8.55 26.89 -11.05
CA GLY A 243 -8.64 27.41 -9.69
C GLY A 243 -7.66 26.71 -8.73
N LEU A 244 -7.14 27.44 -7.75
CA LEU A 244 -6.26 26.95 -6.70
C LEU A 244 -7.07 26.62 -5.43
N TYR A 245 -6.88 25.41 -4.93
CA TYR A 245 -7.56 24.86 -3.76
C TYR A 245 -6.55 24.21 -2.80
N LEU A 246 -6.96 24.03 -1.56
CA LEU A 246 -6.17 23.37 -0.52
C LEU A 246 -6.91 22.12 -0.05
N LEU A 247 -6.29 20.96 -0.20
CA LEU A 247 -6.75 19.71 0.39
C LEU A 247 -6.04 19.50 1.73
N VAL A 248 -6.78 19.25 2.81
CA VAL A 248 -6.23 18.97 4.14
C VAL A 248 -6.71 17.61 4.60
N HIS A 249 -5.78 16.67 4.76
CA HIS A 249 -5.99 15.33 5.28
C HIS A 249 -5.33 15.20 6.66
N THR A 250 -6.15 15.24 7.70
CA THR A 250 -5.72 15.01 9.09
C THR A 250 -6.91 14.61 9.96
N GLY A 251 -6.62 14.16 11.18
CA GLY A 251 -7.58 13.62 12.13
C GLY A 251 -7.49 14.25 13.51
N SER A 252 -7.84 13.44 14.51
CA SER A 252 -7.91 13.87 15.92
C SER A 252 -6.57 13.74 16.65
N ARG A 253 -5.49 13.42 15.92
CA ARG A 253 -4.13 13.33 16.45
C ARG A 253 -4.07 12.32 17.60
N GLY A 254 -3.45 12.67 18.72
CA GLY A 254 -3.36 11.80 19.88
C GLY A 254 -4.70 11.56 20.59
N LEU A 255 -5.70 12.43 20.38
CA LEU A 255 -7.00 12.34 21.05
C LEU A 255 -7.71 11.03 20.69
N GLY A 256 -7.93 10.75 19.40
CA GLY A 256 -8.56 9.52 18.95
C GLY A 256 -7.79 8.27 19.40
N SER A 257 -6.46 8.34 19.43
CA SER A 257 -5.65 7.21 19.85
C SER A 257 -5.81 6.95 21.35
N SER A 258 -5.95 8.01 22.15
CA SER A 258 -6.21 7.90 23.59
C SER A 258 -7.61 7.34 23.87
N THR A 259 -8.61 7.76 23.10
CA THR A 259 -9.99 7.23 23.18
C THR A 259 -10.02 5.75 22.84
N LEU A 260 -9.35 5.33 21.77
CA LEU A 260 -9.26 3.90 21.44
C LEU A 260 -8.50 3.11 22.52
N ALA A 261 -7.41 3.66 23.06
CA ALA A 261 -6.64 3.00 24.11
C ALA A 261 -7.46 2.78 25.39
N ALA A 262 -8.30 3.75 25.77
CA ALA A 262 -9.21 3.63 26.91
C ALA A 262 -10.16 2.44 26.74
N GLU A 263 -10.73 2.25 25.55
CA GLU A 263 -11.60 1.10 25.25
C GLU A 263 -10.84 -0.23 25.19
N THR A 264 -9.61 -0.22 24.70
CA THR A 264 -8.85 -1.44 24.38
C THR A 264 -7.88 -1.91 25.47
N THR A 265 -8.01 -1.36 26.68
CA THR A 265 -7.11 -1.66 27.80
C THR A 265 -7.22 -3.11 28.28
N SER A 266 -8.43 -3.66 28.38
CA SER A 266 -8.67 -5.00 28.93
C SER A 266 -8.97 -6.06 27.86
N ASP A 267 -9.67 -5.66 26.80
CA ASP A 267 -9.88 -6.48 25.61
C ASP A 267 -9.29 -5.70 24.44
N SER A 268 -8.51 -6.38 23.62
CA SER A 268 -8.03 -5.76 22.39
C SER A 268 -9.22 -5.32 21.52
N ASN A 269 -10.30 -6.10 21.38
CA ASN A 269 -11.41 -5.83 20.45
C ASN A 269 -12.76 -5.75 21.16
N PRO A 270 -12.98 -4.75 22.02
CA PRO A 270 -14.20 -4.67 22.80
C PRO A 270 -15.40 -4.50 21.87
N TYR A 271 -16.43 -5.33 22.10
CA TYR A 271 -17.75 -5.13 21.51
C TYR A 271 -18.60 -4.33 22.49
N ILE A 272 -19.15 -3.21 22.03
CA ILE A 272 -20.09 -2.39 22.79
C ILE A 272 -21.50 -2.72 22.25
N PRO A 273 -22.33 -3.46 23.02
CA PRO A 273 -23.67 -3.84 22.58
C PRO A 273 -24.61 -2.64 22.37
N PRO A 274 -25.61 -2.73 21.47
CA PRO A 274 -26.56 -1.65 21.19
C PRO A 274 -27.32 -1.14 22.42
N ASP A 275 -27.68 -2.04 23.32
CA ASP A 275 -28.49 -1.72 24.51
C ASP A 275 -27.62 -1.36 25.74
N SER A 276 -26.31 -1.27 25.57
CA SER A 276 -25.39 -0.97 26.67
C SER A 276 -25.44 0.52 27.03
N PRO A 277 -25.50 0.88 28.32
CA PRO A 277 -25.35 2.29 28.74
C PRO A 277 -23.98 2.87 28.35
N HIS A 278 -22.96 2.02 28.19
CA HIS A 278 -21.62 2.44 27.74
C HIS A 278 -21.62 2.99 26.31
N LEU A 279 -22.55 2.53 25.45
CA LEU A 279 -22.60 2.96 24.05
C LEU A 279 -22.81 4.47 23.93
N ALA A 280 -23.71 5.05 24.72
CA ALA A 280 -23.97 6.48 24.69
C ALA A 280 -22.73 7.29 25.07
N SER A 281 -22.02 6.86 26.14
CA SER A 281 -20.79 7.53 26.57
C SER A 281 -19.66 7.39 25.54
N TYR A 282 -19.52 6.22 24.90
CA TYR A 282 -18.55 6.03 23.84
C TYR A 282 -18.85 6.91 22.62
N LEU A 283 -20.12 7.00 22.21
CA LEU A 283 -20.53 7.83 21.07
C LEU A 283 -20.28 9.32 21.33
N GLU A 284 -20.50 9.80 22.55
CA GLU A 284 -20.14 11.17 22.95
C GLU A 284 -18.63 11.44 22.79
N GLN A 285 -17.78 10.50 23.23
CA GLN A 285 -16.32 10.61 23.07
C GLN A 285 -15.89 10.50 21.59
N HIS A 286 -16.54 9.62 20.82
CA HIS A 286 -16.33 9.51 19.38
C HIS A 286 -16.68 10.82 18.67
N ASP A 287 -17.85 11.39 18.93
CA ASP A 287 -18.33 12.61 18.31
C ASP A 287 -17.46 13.81 18.71
N TYR A 288 -16.97 13.83 19.95
CA TYR A 288 -15.95 14.77 20.39
C TYR A 288 -14.66 14.65 19.55
N CYS A 289 -14.14 13.45 19.31
CA CYS A 289 -12.96 13.26 18.46
C CYS A 289 -13.21 13.74 17.02
N VAL A 290 -14.39 13.46 16.47
CA VAL A 290 -14.79 13.90 15.11
C VAL A 290 -14.87 15.43 15.04
N ALA A 291 -15.49 16.08 16.03
CA ALA A 291 -15.58 17.54 16.11
C ALA A 291 -14.20 18.19 16.25
N TRP A 292 -13.35 17.64 17.11
CA TRP A 292 -11.97 18.11 17.30
C TRP A 292 -11.17 17.97 16.00
N ALA A 293 -11.31 16.84 15.28
CA ALA A 293 -10.63 16.63 14.01
C ALA A 293 -11.08 17.62 12.91
N ARG A 294 -12.37 17.98 12.87
CA ARG A 294 -12.89 19.05 11.99
C ARG A 294 -12.27 20.40 12.36
N ALA A 295 -12.24 20.74 13.64
CA ALA A 295 -11.59 21.96 14.13
C ALA A 295 -10.10 22.02 13.77
N ASN A 296 -9.41 20.87 13.84
CA ASN A 296 -8.01 20.74 13.45
C ASN A 296 -7.80 20.96 11.95
N ARG A 297 -8.60 20.32 11.08
CA ARG A 297 -8.54 20.52 9.62
C ARG A 297 -8.73 21.99 9.23
N ASP A 298 -9.74 22.63 9.80
CA ASP A 298 -10.03 24.05 9.52
C ASP A 298 -8.89 24.95 10.02
N LEU A 299 -8.25 24.61 11.15
CA LEU A 299 -7.14 25.39 11.69
C LEU A 299 -5.86 25.22 10.87
N VAL A 300 -5.56 24.00 10.43
CA VAL A 300 -4.46 23.73 9.49
C VAL A 300 -4.65 24.54 8.22
N ALA A 301 -5.86 24.53 7.65
CA ALA A 301 -6.19 25.32 6.47
C ALA A 301 -6.00 26.82 6.71
N TYR A 302 -6.48 27.32 7.84
CA TYR A 302 -6.32 28.72 8.25
C TYR A 302 -4.84 29.11 8.35
N ARG A 303 -4.00 28.30 9.01
CA ARG A 303 -2.56 28.55 9.15
C ARG A 303 -1.84 28.56 7.80
N ILE A 304 -2.15 27.61 6.92
CA ILE A 304 -1.60 27.55 5.57
C ILE A 304 -1.99 28.79 4.76
N MET A 305 -3.26 29.19 4.82
CA MET A 305 -3.76 30.41 4.16
C MET A 305 -3.01 31.65 4.64
N GLN A 306 -2.76 31.77 5.94
CA GLN A 306 -1.96 32.88 6.49
C GLN A 306 -0.49 32.88 6.05
N CYS A 307 0.06 31.72 5.71
CA CYS A 307 1.41 31.65 5.16
C CYS A 307 1.46 32.17 3.72
N ILE A 308 0.52 31.73 2.87
CA ILE A 308 0.53 31.99 1.43
C ILE A 308 -0.16 33.30 1.02
N MET A 309 -1.13 33.75 1.81
CA MET A 309 -1.92 34.98 1.62
C MET A 309 -2.10 35.70 2.96
N PRO A 310 -1.03 36.31 3.51
CA PRO A 310 -1.11 36.99 4.80
C PRO A 310 -2.16 38.11 4.80
N SER A 311 -2.97 38.17 5.85
CA SER A 311 -3.95 39.25 6.07
C SER A 311 -3.79 39.81 7.49
N ASN A 312 -3.99 41.11 7.64
CA ASN A 312 -4.07 41.74 8.97
C ASN A 312 -5.40 41.40 9.68
N GLU A 313 -6.43 41.04 8.91
CA GLU A 313 -7.74 40.62 9.40
C GLU A 313 -8.05 39.23 8.79
N PRO A 314 -7.41 38.18 9.30
CA PRO A 314 -7.54 36.84 8.74
C PRO A 314 -8.89 36.21 9.08
N THR A 315 -9.59 35.68 8.08
CA THR A 315 -10.84 34.93 8.26
C THR A 315 -10.62 33.44 8.03
N LYS A 316 -11.54 32.61 8.53
CA LYS A 316 -11.56 31.17 8.19
C LYS A 316 -11.64 30.98 6.67
N PRO A 317 -10.84 30.07 6.06
CA PRO A 317 -10.90 29.82 4.63
C PRO A 317 -12.28 29.28 4.23
N ARG A 318 -12.74 29.60 3.01
CA ARG A 318 -14.00 29.06 2.49
C ARG A 318 -13.87 27.55 2.30
N LYS A 319 -14.51 26.79 3.17
CA LYS A 319 -14.58 25.32 3.11
C LYS A 319 -15.65 24.89 2.10
N LEU A 320 -15.26 24.04 1.14
CA LEU A 320 -16.16 23.53 0.11
C LEU A 320 -16.74 22.17 0.49
N VAL A 321 -15.92 21.31 1.08
CA VAL A 321 -16.30 19.96 1.51
C VAL A 321 -15.42 19.51 2.66
N ASP A 322 -15.97 18.67 3.55
CA ASP A 322 -15.28 18.11 4.72
C ASP A 322 -15.86 16.72 5.03
N VAL A 323 -15.07 15.68 4.79
CA VAL A 323 -15.51 14.29 4.86
C VAL A 323 -14.66 13.51 5.85
N THR A 324 -15.30 12.85 6.81
CA THR A 324 -14.65 11.97 7.79
C THR A 324 -14.68 10.52 7.30
N HIS A 325 -13.52 9.87 7.18
CA HIS A 325 -13.39 8.50 6.67
C HIS A 325 -12.99 7.46 7.73
N ASN A 326 -12.77 7.90 8.97
CA ASN A 326 -12.69 7.05 10.16
C ASN A 326 -13.78 7.47 11.16
N SER A 327 -14.93 6.79 11.13
CA SER A 327 -16.07 7.10 12.01
C SER A 327 -17.02 5.90 12.15
N VAL A 328 -18.00 6.01 13.05
CA VAL A 328 -19.16 5.13 13.09
C VAL A 328 -20.45 5.94 12.99
N THR A 329 -21.41 5.50 12.16
CA THR A 329 -22.72 6.15 12.00
C THR A 329 -23.84 5.14 11.89
N LYS A 330 -25.06 5.50 12.29
CA LYS A 330 -26.21 4.59 12.25
C LYS A 330 -26.95 4.67 10.92
N HIS A 331 -27.16 3.53 10.25
CA HIS A 331 -27.84 3.45 8.95
C HIS A 331 -28.85 2.29 8.89
N ARG A 332 -29.87 2.44 8.04
CA ARG A 332 -30.80 1.36 7.71
C ARG A 332 -30.26 0.56 6.53
N ILE A 333 -29.90 -0.69 6.77
CA ILE A 333 -29.30 -1.56 5.75
C ILE A 333 -30.19 -2.79 5.55
N THR A 334 -30.40 -3.13 4.28
CA THR A 334 -31.10 -4.34 3.86
C THR A 334 -30.08 -5.44 3.53
N VAL A 335 -30.18 -6.55 4.27
CA VAL A 335 -29.37 -7.76 4.10
C VAL A 335 -30.34 -8.93 3.89
N GLY A 336 -30.25 -9.57 2.72
CA GLY A 336 -31.25 -10.54 2.27
C GLY A 336 -32.65 -9.91 2.20
N ALA A 337 -33.62 -10.52 2.89
CA ALA A 337 -35.00 -10.03 2.95
C ALA A 337 -35.29 -9.12 4.17
N THR A 338 -34.27 -8.79 4.98
CA THR A 338 -34.44 -8.06 6.24
C THR A 338 -33.76 -6.70 6.20
N THR A 339 -34.48 -5.66 6.63
CA THR A 339 -33.91 -4.32 6.87
C THR A 339 -33.69 -4.13 8.36
N LYS A 340 -32.46 -3.79 8.77
CA LYS A 340 -32.08 -3.53 10.16
C LYS A 340 -31.47 -2.14 10.28
N GLU A 341 -31.61 -1.51 11.44
CA GLU A 341 -30.79 -0.36 11.83
C GLU A 341 -29.46 -0.87 12.40
N LEU A 342 -28.35 -0.49 11.76
CA LEU A 342 -27.02 -0.98 12.07
C LEU A 342 -26.03 0.19 12.20
N TRP A 343 -24.99 -0.02 13.00
CA TRP A 343 -23.82 0.84 13.09
C TRP A 343 -22.83 0.52 11.97
N VAL A 344 -22.60 1.48 11.09
CA VAL A 344 -21.63 1.40 9.99
C VAL A 344 -20.31 2.00 10.44
N HIS A 345 -19.34 1.12 10.67
CA HIS A 345 -17.96 1.47 10.96
C HIS A 345 -17.25 1.73 9.65
N ARG A 346 -16.57 2.87 9.55
CA ARG A 346 -15.73 3.23 8.42
C ARG A 346 -14.29 3.35 8.89
N LYS A 347 -13.37 2.70 8.17
CA LYS A 347 -11.93 2.82 8.39
C LYS A 347 -11.22 2.95 7.06
N GLY A 348 -10.80 4.16 6.75
CA GLY A 348 -10.39 4.52 5.39
C GLY A 348 -11.54 4.36 4.41
N ALA A 349 -12.75 4.76 4.77
CA ALA A 349 -13.92 4.71 3.90
C ALA A 349 -14.72 6.01 4.05
N ALA A 350 -14.97 6.72 2.95
CA ALA A 350 -15.76 7.94 2.95
C ALA A 350 -17.26 7.64 2.97
N PRO A 351 -18.12 8.40 3.69
CA PRO A 351 -19.57 8.30 3.56
C PRO A 351 -20.05 8.59 2.12
N ALA A 352 -20.94 7.73 1.61
CA ALA A 352 -21.55 7.88 0.29
C ALA A 352 -22.86 8.70 0.32
N ASP A 353 -23.31 9.11 1.51
CA ASP A 353 -24.59 9.77 1.77
C ASP A 353 -24.43 11.25 2.19
N GLN A 354 -23.21 11.79 2.15
CA GLN A 354 -22.89 13.18 2.54
C GLN A 354 -22.52 14.08 1.35
N GLY A 355 -22.90 13.68 0.13
CA GLY A 355 -22.59 14.41 -1.09
C GLY A 355 -21.19 14.09 -1.62
N ILE A 356 -20.53 15.09 -2.22
CA ILE A 356 -19.24 14.90 -2.88
C ILE A 356 -18.16 14.50 -1.84
N ALA A 357 -17.30 13.55 -2.20
CA ALA A 357 -16.21 13.08 -1.37
C ALA A 357 -14.85 13.30 -2.06
N PRO A 358 -13.87 13.94 -1.39
CA PRO A 358 -12.50 13.93 -1.84
C PRO A 358 -11.89 12.53 -1.76
N CYS A 359 -11.17 12.14 -2.81
CA CYS A 359 -10.43 10.88 -2.90
C CYS A 359 -9.02 11.19 -3.42
N PRO A 360 -8.05 11.49 -2.54
CA PRO A 360 -6.68 11.72 -2.95
C PRO A 360 -6.01 10.47 -3.53
N GLY A 361 -5.18 10.71 -4.54
CA GLY A 361 -4.20 9.73 -5.00
C GLY A 361 -3.03 9.59 -4.03
N SER A 362 -1.87 9.20 -4.55
CA SER A 362 -0.61 9.29 -3.82
C SER A 362 0.21 10.51 -4.23
N ARG A 363 1.29 10.76 -3.50
CA ARG A 363 2.22 11.85 -3.80
C ARG A 363 2.68 11.81 -5.26
N GLY A 364 2.35 12.83 -6.04
CA GLY A 364 2.70 12.90 -7.47
C GLY A 364 1.65 12.31 -8.40
N HIS A 365 0.43 12.05 -7.92
CA HIS A 365 -0.71 11.65 -8.72
C HIS A 365 -1.90 12.61 -8.53
N HIS A 366 -2.93 12.43 -9.36
CA HIS A 366 -4.13 13.24 -9.26
C HIS A 366 -4.94 12.90 -8.01
N SER A 367 -5.62 13.92 -7.49
CA SER A 367 -6.68 13.77 -6.49
C SER A 367 -8.04 13.97 -7.18
N TRP A 368 -9.10 13.32 -6.69
CA TRP A 368 -10.44 13.41 -7.30
C TRP A 368 -11.51 13.92 -6.35
N LEU A 369 -12.55 14.51 -6.93
CA LEU A 369 -13.85 14.69 -6.29
C LEU A 369 -14.85 13.69 -6.87
N LEU A 370 -15.36 12.83 -5.99
CA LEU A 370 -16.30 11.76 -6.32
C LEU A 370 -17.71 12.18 -5.90
N ARG A 371 -18.69 12.06 -6.81
CA ARG A 371 -20.12 12.21 -6.48
C ARG A 371 -20.71 10.81 -6.31
N PRO A 372 -21.20 10.40 -5.12
CA PRO A 372 -21.85 9.11 -4.95
C PRO A 372 -23.04 8.91 -5.90
N THR A 373 -23.28 7.66 -6.32
CA THR A 373 -24.47 7.24 -7.09
C THR A 373 -25.11 6.01 -6.45
N GLY A 374 -26.39 5.77 -6.76
CA GLY A 374 -27.16 4.69 -6.15
C GLY A 374 -27.67 5.05 -4.76
N ASP A 375 -28.24 4.07 -4.07
CA ASP A 375 -28.89 4.23 -2.76
C ASP A 375 -27.97 3.95 -1.56
N GLY A 376 -26.72 3.57 -1.81
CA GLY A 376 -25.73 3.22 -0.78
C GLY A 376 -25.94 1.86 -0.11
N GLN A 377 -27.00 1.11 -0.41
CA GLN A 377 -27.26 -0.18 0.26
C GLN A 377 -26.18 -1.21 -0.03
N HIS A 378 -25.70 -1.25 -1.27
CA HIS A 378 -24.71 -2.23 -1.72
C HIS A 378 -23.35 -2.05 -1.04
N ASN A 379 -22.92 -0.79 -0.83
CA ASN A 379 -21.61 -0.43 -0.29
C ASN A 379 -21.63 -0.01 1.18
N ALA A 380 -22.71 -0.33 1.90
CA ALA A 380 -22.95 0.13 3.27
C ALA A 380 -22.70 1.64 3.41
N PHE A 381 -23.27 2.42 2.50
CA PHE A 381 -23.20 3.87 2.42
C PHE A 381 -21.76 4.39 2.44
N SER A 382 -20.84 3.72 1.74
CA SER A 382 -19.42 4.03 1.80
C SER A 382 -18.70 3.98 0.45
N LEU A 383 -17.72 4.84 0.27
CA LEU A 383 -16.83 4.94 -0.90
C LEU A 383 -15.37 4.79 -0.47
N ALA A 384 -14.50 4.46 -1.43
CA ALA A 384 -13.05 4.53 -1.22
C ALA A 384 -12.65 5.95 -0.81
N HIS A 385 -11.65 6.06 0.07
CA HIS A 385 -11.15 7.35 0.56
C HIS A 385 -9.85 7.80 -0.12
N GLY A 386 -9.14 6.90 -0.81
CA GLY A 386 -7.90 7.24 -1.51
C GLY A 386 -7.28 6.07 -2.27
N ALA A 387 -6.00 6.20 -2.66
CA ALA A 387 -5.29 5.17 -3.44
C ALA A 387 -5.12 3.82 -2.69
N GLY A 388 -4.99 3.86 -1.37
CA GLY A 388 -4.69 2.70 -0.53
C GLY A 388 -3.23 2.24 -0.67
N ARG A 389 -2.62 1.78 0.43
CA ARG A 389 -1.21 1.37 0.41
C ARG A 389 -1.04 0.02 -0.28
N ARG A 390 0.03 -0.11 -1.05
CA ARG A 390 0.51 -1.38 -1.61
C ARG A 390 1.54 -2.03 -0.68
N PHE A 391 2.38 -1.22 -0.05
CA PHE A 391 3.46 -1.68 0.82
C PHE A 391 3.35 -1.08 2.22
N GLY A 392 3.69 -1.89 3.23
CA GLY A 392 3.85 -1.41 4.60
C GLY A 392 5.01 -0.41 4.71
N ARG A 393 4.93 0.51 5.67
CA ARG A 393 5.95 1.56 5.89
C ARG A 393 7.36 0.99 6.07
N ASN A 394 7.49 -0.05 6.90
CA ASN A 394 8.77 -0.74 7.13
C ASN A 394 9.34 -1.35 5.86
N THR A 395 8.50 -1.83 4.93
CA THR A 395 8.94 -2.39 3.66
C THR A 395 9.58 -1.32 2.78
N MET A 396 9.12 -0.07 2.85
CA MET A 396 9.70 1.03 2.08
C MET A 396 11.16 1.33 2.45
N HIS A 397 11.59 0.98 3.67
CA HIS A 397 12.98 1.15 4.12
C HIS A 397 13.92 0.01 3.70
N THR A 398 13.39 -1.08 3.12
CA THR A 398 14.18 -2.28 2.76
C THR A 398 14.69 -2.27 1.31
N GLY A 399 14.27 -1.29 0.50
CA GLY A 399 14.67 -1.14 -0.90
C GLY A 399 16.02 -0.44 -1.10
N ALA A 400 16.44 -0.33 -2.37
CA ALA A 400 17.62 0.44 -2.75
C ALA A 400 17.48 1.90 -2.29
N LYS A 401 18.58 2.51 -1.85
CA LYS A 401 18.57 3.90 -1.36
C LYS A 401 18.19 4.87 -2.48
N THR A 402 16.95 5.35 -2.47
CA THR A 402 16.51 6.45 -3.34
C THR A 402 17.20 7.74 -2.90
N SER A 403 17.71 8.53 -3.86
CA SER A 403 18.32 9.82 -3.55
C SER A 403 17.27 10.77 -2.96
N LYS A 404 17.65 11.57 -1.94
CA LYS A 404 16.73 12.53 -1.30
C LYS A 404 16.16 13.55 -2.29
N ALA A 405 16.95 13.94 -3.31
CA ALA A 405 16.53 14.88 -4.35
C ALA A 405 15.34 14.34 -5.17
N ASN A 406 15.30 13.02 -5.42
CA ASN A 406 14.21 12.38 -6.15
C ASN A 406 12.93 12.21 -5.32
N LEU A 407 12.98 12.42 -4.00
CA LEU A 407 11.83 12.28 -3.10
C LEU A 407 11.17 13.63 -2.79
N THR A 408 11.87 14.73 -3.04
CA THR A 408 11.37 16.10 -2.80
C THR A 408 10.74 16.75 -4.02
N GLN A 409 10.80 16.08 -5.18
CA GLN A 409 10.15 16.52 -6.41
C GLN A 409 9.40 15.36 -7.06
N THR A 410 8.15 15.57 -7.48
CA THR A 410 7.32 14.53 -8.12
C THR A 410 7.44 14.60 -9.64
N ALA A 411 6.97 13.55 -10.33
CA ALA A 411 6.90 13.51 -11.79
C ALA A 411 6.02 14.61 -12.40
N LEU A 412 5.03 15.11 -11.63
CA LEU A 412 4.17 16.22 -12.03
C LEU A 412 4.77 17.61 -11.70
N GLY A 413 6.03 17.66 -11.24
CA GLY A 413 6.70 18.92 -10.88
C GLY A 413 6.28 19.48 -9.52
N SER A 414 5.67 18.68 -8.66
CA SER A 414 5.34 19.05 -7.28
C SER A 414 6.58 19.11 -6.39
N VAL A 415 6.66 20.02 -5.42
CA VAL A 415 7.72 20.02 -4.39
C VAL A 415 7.13 19.45 -3.11
N VAL A 416 7.93 18.66 -2.42
CA VAL A 416 7.60 18.09 -1.13
C VAL A 416 8.41 18.83 -0.07
N VAL A 417 7.71 19.59 0.76
CA VAL A 417 8.19 20.25 1.97
C VAL A 417 8.06 19.25 3.13
N CYS A 418 8.98 18.30 3.23
CA CYS A 418 9.03 17.39 4.38
C CYS A 418 10.43 17.39 4.98
N GLU A 419 10.51 17.63 6.28
CA GLU A 419 11.77 17.59 7.00
C GLU A 419 12.10 16.17 7.51
N ASP A 420 11.11 15.26 7.55
CA ASP A 420 11.23 13.88 8.03
C ASP A 420 11.68 12.96 6.88
N PRO A 421 12.94 12.48 6.92
CA PRO A 421 13.46 11.62 5.88
C PRO A 421 12.78 10.25 5.83
N ALA A 422 12.31 9.73 6.96
CA ALA A 422 11.61 8.45 7.01
C ALA A 422 10.24 8.58 6.37
N LEU A 423 9.48 9.60 6.72
CA LEU A 423 8.16 9.84 6.12
C LEU A 423 8.26 10.09 4.61
N LEU A 424 9.30 10.80 4.15
CA LEU A 424 9.58 10.99 2.73
C LEU A 424 9.72 9.68 1.95
N ILE A 425 10.26 8.64 2.58
CA ILE A 425 10.45 7.30 2.00
C ILE A 425 9.17 6.48 2.14
N GLU A 426 8.52 6.53 3.30
CA GLU A 426 7.33 5.75 3.63
C GLU A 426 6.11 6.12 2.79
N GLU A 427 6.02 7.37 2.36
CA GLU A 427 4.88 7.94 1.65
C GLU A 427 5.19 8.31 0.19
N GLN A 428 6.23 7.70 -0.39
CA GLN A 428 6.56 7.83 -1.81
C GLN A 428 5.48 7.19 -2.71
N PRO A 429 5.31 7.62 -3.97
CA PRO A 429 4.23 7.15 -4.83
C PRO A 429 4.12 5.62 -4.93
N ASP A 430 5.26 4.94 -5.04
CA ASP A 430 5.35 3.47 -5.12
C ASP A 430 4.82 2.74 -3.89
N ALA A 431 4.75 3.41 -2.73
CA ALA A 431 4.17 2.85 -1.52
C ALA A 431 2.66 2.58 -1.66
N TYR A 432 2.02 3.22 -2.63
CA TYR A 432 0.60 3.17 -2.90
C TYR A 432 0.29 2.31 -4.13
N LYS A 433 -0.97 1.90 -4.26
CA LYS A 433 -1.44 1.19 -5.44
C LYS A 433 -1.39 2.13 -6.66
N ASP A 434 -1.07 1.57 -7.82
CA ASP A 434 -0.81 2.29 -9.08
C ASP A 434 -2.05 2.99 -9.68
N VAL A 435 -1.80 4.05 -10.44
CA VAL A 435 -2.73 4.97 -11.13
C VAL A 435 -3.40 4.33 -12.34
N ASP A 436 -2.75 3.38 -13.02
CA ASP A 436 -3.44 2.58 -14.04
C ASP A 436 -4.51 1.66 -13.39
N GLY A 437 -4.26 1.30 -12.14
CA GLY A 437 -5.27 0.79 -11.22
C GLY A 437 -6.31 1.86 -10.83
N GLU A 438 -5.95 3.15 -10.75
CA GLU A 438 -6.89 4.26 -10.50
C GLU A 438 -7.77 4.58 -11.71
N HIS A 439 -7.31 4.57 -12.97
CA HIS A 439 -8.18 4.66 -14.16
C HIS A 439 -9.20 3.50 -14.21
N PHE A 440 -8.81 2.36 -13.68
CA PHE A 440 -9.64 1.17 -13.62
C PHE A 440 -10.61 1.17 -12.41
N ARG A 441 -10.14 1.61 -11.24
CA ARG A 441 -10.95 1.86 -10.03
C ARG A 441 -11.89 3.04 -10.23
N HIS A 442 -11.52 3.98 -11.09
CA HIS A 442 -12.33 5.07 -11.59
C HIS A 442 -13.46 4.56 -12.47
N ARG A 443 -13.25 3.55 -13.33
CA ARG A 443 -14.35 2.90 -14.06
C ARG A 443 -15.32 2.14 -13.14
N LEU A 444 -14.83 1.62 -12.02
CA LEU A 444 -15.64 0.91 -11.02
C LEU A 444 -16.35 1.85 -10.04
N ASN A 445 -15.66 2.90 -9.59
CA ASN A 445 -16.28 4.01 -8.89
C ASN A 445 -17.30 4.66 -9.81
N GLN A 446 -17.09 4.82 -11.12
CA GLN A 446 -18.13 5.29 -12.07
C GLN A 446 -19.43 4.46 -12.10
N GLN A 447 -19.43 3.19 -11.66
CA GLN A 447 -20.66 2.41 -11.49
C GLN A 447 -21.39 2.74 -10.18
N GLN A 448 -20.74 3.42 -9.23
CA GLN A 448 -21.19 3.73 -7.87
C GLN A 448 -21.04 5.21 -7.45
N ALA A 449 -20.38 6.03 -8.26
CA ALA A 449 -20.02 7.41 -8.03
C ALA A 449 -19.50 8.06 -9.34
N SER A 450 -20.08 9.18 -9.76
CA SER A 450 -19.70 9.89 -10.97
C SER A 450 -18.56 10.90 -10.71
N ARG A 451 -17.73 11.21 -11.72
CA ARG A 451 -16.53 12.05 -11.51
C ARG A 451 -16.92 13.51 -11.67
N VAL A 452 -16.72 14.30 -10.62
CA VAL A 452 -16.98 15.75 -10.68
C VAL A 452 -15.77 16.47 -11.27
N SER A 453 -14.59 16.25 -10.68
CA SER A 453 -13.34 16.87 -11.16
C SER A 453 -12.11 16.05 -10.79
N SER A 454 -11.01 16.33 -11.49
CA SER A 454 -9.66 15.91 -11.11
C SER A 454 -8.80 17.12 -10.82
N PHE A 455 -7.95 17.00 -9.81
CA PHE A 455 -6.91 17.96 -9.50
C PHE A 455 -5.59 17.47 -10.09
N SER A 456 -4.83 18.36 -10.71
CA SER A 456 -3.47 18.11 -11.16
C SER A 456 -2.49 18.98 -10.39
N THR A 457 -1.22 18.59 -10.44
CA THR A 457 -0.11 19.45 -10.07
C THR A 457 0.50 19.97 -11.38
N ALA A 458 0.50 21.30 -11.54
CA ALA A 458 0.43 21.93 -12.87
C ALA A 458 1.73 21.91 -13.70
N PRO A 459 1.62 21.71 -15.04
CA PRO A 459 2.11 22.74 -15.97
C PRO A 459 1.18 23.03 -17.18
N THR A 460 1.17 24.29 -17.68
CA THR A 460 1.15 24.66 -19.14
C THR A 460 1.45 26.17 -19.42
N LEU A 461 1.97 26.47 -20.64
CA LEU A 461 2.91 27.53 -21.17
C LEU A 461 2.26 28.77 -21.90
N PRO A 462 2.99 29.70 -22.63
CA PRO A 462 4.04 30.66 -22.23
C PRO A 462 3.98 32.11 -22.88
N ARG A 463 4.80 33.09 -22.41
CA ARG A 463 5.67 33.97 -23.25
C ARG A 463 6.56 34.99 -22.49
N ASN A 464 7.87 34.95 -22.82
CA ASN A 464 8.89 36.02 -23.02
C ASN A 464 9.64 36.76 -21.87
N LEU A 465 10.99 36.70 -22.04
CA LEU A 465 12.06 37.72 -21.86
C LEU A 465 12.95 37.73 -20.58
N LEU A 466 14.12 37.08 -20.76
CA LEU A 466 15.53 37.47 -20.47
C LEU A 466 16.06 37.83 -19.05
N SER A 467 17.23 37.19 -18.82
CA SER A 467 18.50 37.63 -18.18
C SER A 467 18.72 37.55 -16.66
N ASP A 468 19.67 36.67 -16.31
CA ASP A 468 20.83 36.78 -15.42
C ASP A 468 20.69 37.36 -14.00
N ALA A 469 21.08 36.56 -12.99
CA ALA A 469 22.26 36.82 -12.14
C ALA A 469 22.32 35.99 -10.83
N VAL A 470 23.45 35.27 -10.67
CA VAL A 470 24.37 35.21 -9.51
C VAL A 470 23.90 34.59 -8.16
N TYR A 471 24.65 33.53 -7.79
CA TYR A 471 24.74 32.86 -6.49
C TYR A 471 25.19 33.78 -5.35
N SER A 472 24.67 33.55 -4.14
CA SER A 472 25.42 33.80 -2.90
C SER A 472 25.07 32.75 -1.84
N GLN A 473 26.12 32.16 -1.27
CA GLN A 473 26.09 31.20 -0.17
C GLN A 473 26.14 31.99 1.14
N ASP A 474 25.30 31.64 2.12
CA ASP A 474 25.70 31.64 3.52
C ASP A 474 24.67 30.86 4.38
N LYS A 475 25.18 29.89 5.15
CA LYS A 475 24.40 29.06 6.10
C LYS A 475 24.85 29.38 7.52
N PRO A 476 23.92 29.54 8.47
CA PRO A 476 24.19 29.23 9.86
C PRO A 476 23.54 27.90 10.28
N ASN A 477 24.35 27.03 10.89
CA ASN A 477 23.95 25.79 11.56
C ASN A 477 23.09 26.09 12.80
N ARG A 478 22.02 25.30 13.05
CA ARG A 478 21.38 25.08 14.37
C ARG A 478 20.40 23.87 14.34
N PRO A 479 19.97 23.35 15.50
CA PRO A 479 19.98 21.92 15.83
C PRO A 479 18.74 21.13 15.37
N ARG A 480 18.95 19.81 15.28
CA ARG A 480 17.98 18.80 14.85
C ARG A 480 16.92 18.49 15.91
N THR A 481 15.65 18.63 15.55
CA THR A 481 14.54 17.79 16.03
C THR A 481 13.54 17.55 14.89
N THR A 482 12.91 16.37 14.93
CA THR A 482 12.09 15.68 13.91
C THR A 482 10.80 16.43 13.54
N ARG A 483 10.54 16.65 12.23
CA ARG A 483 9.47 17.52 11.68
C ARG A 483 8.99 16.98 10.31
N GLU A 484 7.68 16.93 10.01
CA GLU A 484 7.07 16.17 8.87
C GLU A 484 6.43 17.05 7.75
N ALA A 485 5.72 16.44 6.77
CA ALA A 485 5.53 16.88 5.36
C ALA A 485 4.36 17.81 4.98
N LEU A 486 4.58 18.62 3.94
CA LEU A 486 3.67 19.56 3.26
C LEU A 486 4.05 19.64 1.76
N PHE A 487 3.18 20.00 0.81
CA PHE A 487 3.47 19.90 -0.65
C PHE A 487 3.24 21.20 -1.44
N VAL A 488 4.25 21.77 -2.14
CA VAL A 488 4.04 22.86 -3.15
C VAL A 488 5.11 22.99 -4.29
N CYS A 489 4.79 22.53 -5.52
CA CYS A 489 5.42 22.59 -6.90
C CYS A 489 6.57 23.60 -7.36
N LYS A 490 7.23 23.49 -8.54
CA LYS A 490 8.07 24.51 -9.29
C LYS A 490 8.21 24.10 -10.76
N PRO A 491 8.22 25.03 -11.74
CA PRO A 491 8.54 24.68 -13.11
C PRO A 491 10.04 24.40 -13.31
N ALA A 492 10.34 23.41 -14.16
CA ALA A 492 11.62 23.26 -14.84
C ALA A 492 11.44 23.70 -16.31
N ASP A 493 12.44 24.39 -16.86
CA ASP A 493 12.45 24.87 -18.26
C ASP A 493 12.49 23.71 -19.28
N PRO A 494 11.86 23.87 -20.45
CA PRO A 494 11.94 22.92 -21.55
C PRO A 494 12.98 23.37 -22.59
N ASP A 495 13.86 22.47 -23.01
CA ASP A 495 14.51 22.58 -24.32
C ASP A 495 13.97 21.51 -25.27
N GLU A 496 13.50 22.04 -26.40
CA GLU A 496 13.30 21.49 -27.74
C GLU A 496 12.32 20.33 -28.03
N GLY A 497 11.44 20.61 -29.01
CA GLY A 497 10.75 19.62 -29.83
C GLY A 497 9.26 19.50 -29.55
N VAL A 498 8.43 20.20 -30.33
CA VAL A 498 6.98 19.95 -30.37
C VAL A 498 6.75 18.55 -30.96
N PHE A 499 6.63 17.54 -30.10
CA PHE A 499 6.15 16.23 -30.49
C PHE A 499 4.63 16.24 -30.49
N THR A 500 4.05 16.17 -31.69
CA THR A 500 2.66 15.73 -31.85
C THR A 500 2.59 14.30 -31.31
N PRO A 501 1.63 13.97 -30.42
CA PRO A 501 1.54 12.62 -29.88
C PRO A 501 1.25 11.64 -31.02
N ILE A 502 2.26 10.85 -31.34
CA ILE A 502 2.17 9.73 -32.28
C ILE A 502 1.16 8.71 -31.71
N SER A 503 0.18 8.33 -32.53
CA SER A 503 -0.83 7.32 -32.19
C SER A 503 -0.16 5.99 -31.80
N GLU A 504 -0.85 5.14 -31.05
CA GLU A 504 -0.34 3.81 -30.65
C GLU A 504 0.11 2.99 -31.87
N GLU A 505 -0.64 3.07 -32.96
CA GLU A 505 -0.30 2.45 -34.25
C GLU A 505 0.98 3.04 -34.85
N GLN A 506 1.18 4.36 -34.79
CA GLN A 506 2.41 5.00 -35.26
C GLN A 506 3.61 4.72 -34.34
N ARG A 507 3.41 4.56 -33.03
CA ARG A 507 4.49 4.16 -32.10
C ARG A 507 4.93 2.73 -32.37
N ILE A 508 3.99 1.83 -32.62
CA ILE A 508 4.27 0.44 -33.02
C ILE A 508 4.99 0.42 -34.37
N LEU A 509 4.55 1.25 -35.33
CA LEU A 509 5.20 1.37 -36.63
C LEU A 509 6.64 1.87 -36.49
N VAL A 510 6.88 2.94 -35.73
CA VAL A 510 8.23 3.48 -35.48
C VAL A 510 9.09 2.47 -34.73
N LEU A 511 8.57 1.79 -33.71
CA LEU A 511 9.31 0.74 -32.99
C LEU A 511 9.63 -0.45 -33.91
N SER A 512 8.71 -0.87 -34.79
CA SER A 512 8.96 -1.92 -35.76
C SER A 512 10.02 -1.52 -36.80
N LEU A 513 10.03 -0.24 -37.22
CA LEU A 513 10.99 0.31 -38.18
C LEU A 513 12.39 0.52 -37.57
N VAL A 514 12.46 0.92 -36.30
CA VAL A 514 13.73 1.21 -35.60
C VAL A 514 14.39 -0.07 -35.07
N LEU A 515 13.58 -1.05 -34.66
CA LEU A 515 14.08 -2.29 -34.05
C LEU A 515 14.08 -3.49 -35.02
N ASP A 516 13.56 -3.31 -36.24
CA ASP A 516 13.39 -4.38 -37.25
C ASP A 516 12.65 -5.62 -36.69
N MET A 517 11.60 -5.38 -35.89
CA MET A 517 10.85 -6.40 -35.16
C MET A 517 9.35 -6.36 -35.50
N ASP A 518 8.75 -7.53 -35.77
CA ASP A 518 7.29 -7.69 -35.95
C ASP A 518 6.58 -7.68 -34.56
N ILE A 519 6.23 -6.48 -34.08
CA ILE A 519 5.56 -6.30 -32.78
C ILE A 519 4.05 -6.54 -32.95
N ARG A 520 3.56 -7.74 -32.60
CA ARG A 520 2.11 -8.00 -32.44
C ARG A 520 1.68 -7.94 -30.97
N PRO A 521 0.46 -7.45 -30.66
CA PRO A 521 0.00 -7.21 -29.29
C PRO A 521 -0.20 -8.53 -28.50
N PRO A 522 -0.02 -8.52 -27.15
CA PRO A 522 -0.69 -7.54 -26.30
C PRO A 522 0.14 -6.80 -25.24
N ARG A 523 1.46 -6.93 -25.18
CA ARG A 523 2.27 -6.15 -24.22
C ARG A 523 3.62 -5.74 -24.80
N VAL A 524 3.84 -4.44 -24.92
CA VAL A 524 5.17 -3.89 -25.21
C VAL A 524 6.09 -4.25 -24.04
N PRO A 525 7.24 -4.91 -24.26
CA PRO A 525 8.17 -5.25 -23.20
C PRO A 525 8.69 -4.00 -22.49
N ARG A 526 9.17 -4.14 -21.25
CA ARG A 526 9.83 -3.03 -20.55
C ARG A 526 10.97 -2.49 -21.42
N LEU A 527 11.19 -1.18 -21.40
CA LEU A 527 12.29 -0.54 -22.16
C LEU A 527 13.64 -1.23 -21.88
N THR A 528 13.88 -1.65 -20.64
CA THR A 528 15.06 -2.44 -20.27
C THR A 528 15.19 -3.74 -21.08
N LEU A 529 14.11 -4.49 -21.29
CA LEU A 529 14.12 -5.70 -22.10
C LEU A 529 14.31 -5.40 -23.59
N LEU A 530 13.72 -4.31 -24.09
CA LEU A 530 13.92 -3.87 -25.47
C LEU A 530 15.37 -3.43 -25.74
N CYS A 531 15.97 -2.67 -24.82
CA CYS A 531 17.38 -2.27 -24.91
C CYS A 531 18.31 -3.48 -24.81
N LEU A 532 18.05 -4.42 -23.90
CA LEU A 532 18.83 -5.66 -23.78
C LEU A 532 18.68 -6.55 -25.01
N GLN A 533 17.49 -6.64 -25.58
CA GLN A 533 17.26 -7.38 -26.82
C GLN A 533 18.01 -6.75 -28.00
N SER A 534 17.98 -5.43 -28.13
CA SER A 534 18.75 -4.71 -29.15
C SER A 534 20.25 -4.95 -29.00
N LEU A 535 20.77 -5.00 -27.77
CA LEU A 535 22.17 -5.37 -27.50
C LEU A 535 22.48 -6.80 -27.94
N VAL A 536 21.61 -7.78 -27.61
CA VAL A 536 21.83 -9.18 -28.02
C VAL A 536 21.76 -9.37 -29.54
N VAL A 537 20.89 -8.62 -30.23
CA VAL A 537 20.80 -8.65 -31.70
C VAL A 537 22.00 -7.98 -32.37
N SER A 538 22.62 -6.99 -31.71
CA SER A 538 23.70 -6.19 -32.30
C SER A 538 25.12 -6.69 -31.98
N CYS A 539 25.28 -7.61 -31.02
CA CYS A 539 26.58 -8.16 -30.60
C CYS A 539 26.83 -9.54 -31.22
N SER A 540 28.10 -9.88 -31.48
CA SER A 540 28.49 -11.26 -31.78
C SER A 540 28.39 -12.15 -30.53
N ASP A 541 28.36 -13.48 -30.72
CA ASP A 541 28.34 -14.44 -29.61
C ASP A 541 29.55 -14.25 -28.67
N GLU A 542 30.73 -13.94 -29.22
CA GLU A 542 31.95 -13.64 -28.47
C GLU A 542 31.86 -12.32 -27.69
N GLU A 543 31.36 -11.25 -28.32
CA GLU A 543 31.18 -9.93 -27.68
C GLU A 543 30.17 -10.00 -26.53
N LEU A 544 29.07 -10.73 -26.72
CA LEU A 544 28.05 -10.92 -25.69
C LEU A 544 28.62 -11.66 -24.48
N SER A 545 29.49 -12.66 -24.73
CA SER A 545 30.13 -13.46 -23.69
C SER A 545 31.17 -12.67 -22.89
N GLU A 546 32.05 -11.90 -23.56
CA GLU A 546 33.18 -11.23 -22.92
C GLU A 546 32.85 -9.83 -22.37
N LEU A 547 32.03 -9.05 -23.07
CA LEU A 547 31.86 -7.61 -22.79
C LEU A 547 30.53 -7.25 -22.13
N VAL A 548 29.52 -8.12 -22.20
CA VAL A 548 28.14 -7.75 -21.83
C VAL A 548 27.60 -8.61 -20.70
N SER A 549 27.83 -9.93 -20.72
CA SER A 549 27.30 -10.88 -19.73
C SER A 549 27.68 -10.54 -18.28
N SER A 550 28.87 -9.97 -18.07
CA SER A 550 29.43 -9.58 -16.77
C SER A 550 28.78 -8.31 -16.18
N TYR A 551 28.17 -7.48 -17.02
CA TYR A 551 27.51 -6.22 -16.62
C TYR A 551 25.99 -6.35 -16.50
N ILE A 552 25.40 -7.44 -16.99
CA ILE A 552 23.95 -7.70 -16.83
C ILE A 552 23.70 -8.54 -15.56
N PRO A 553 22.97 -8.00 -14.57
CA PRO A 553 22.55 -8.74 -13.39
C PRO A 553 21.81 -10.05 -13.74
N ALA A 554 22.02 -11.11 -12.95
CA ALA A 554 21.45 -12.43 -13.20
C ALA A 554 19.93 -12.44 -13.40
N HIS A 555 19.18 -11.62 -12.66
CA HIS A 555 17.73 -11.51 -12.81
C HIS A 555 17.30 -10.89 -14.15
N LEU A 556 18.08 -9.95 -14.70
CA LEU A 556 17.79 -9.35 -16.02
C LEU A 556 18.16 -10.29 -17.16
N ARG A 557 19.21 -11.11 -17.01
CA ARG A 557 19.52 -12.20 -17.96
C ARG A 557 18.38 -13.20 -18.03
N LEU A 558 17.82 -13.57 -16.88
CA LEU A 558 16.67 -14.48 -16.79
C LEU A 558 15.40 -13.90 -17.42
N ASP A 559 15.08 -12.64 -17.14
CA ASP A 559 13.91 -11.98 -17.72
C ASP A 559 14.05 -11.82 -19.24
N LEU A 560 15.27 -11.54 -19.73
CA LEU A 560 15.58 -11.48 -21.15
C LEU A 560 15.36 -12.84 -21.84
N MET A 561 15.90 -13.91 -21.27
CA MET A 561 15.73 -15.27 -21.81
C MET A 561 14.27 -15.72 -21.82
N ARG A 562 13.50 -15.40 -20.76
CA ARG A 562 12.06 -15.69 -20.70
C ARG A 562 11.28 -14.94 -21.77
N HIS A 563 11.66 -13.70 -22.02
CA HIS A 563 11.05 -12.88 -23.04
C HIS A 563 11.36 -13.43 -24.45
N THR A 564 12.63 -13.64 -24.77
CA THR A 564 13.10 -14.09 -26.09
C THR A 564 12.70 -15.53 -26.39
N ALA A 565 12.50 -16.39 -25.38
CA ALA A 565 12.00 -17.75 -25.57
C ALA A 565 10.65 -17.80 -26.32
N VAL A 566 9.83 -16.75 -26.18
CA VAL A 566 8.50 -16.66 -26.80
C VAL A 566 8.50 -15.72 -28.00
N SER A 567 9.21 -14.59 -27.92
CA SER A 567 9.12 -13.52 -28.92
C SER A 567 10.19 -13.56 -30.02
N ASN A 568 11.43 -13.93 -29.69
CA ASN A 568 12.53 -14.02 -30.65
C ASN A 568 13.64 -14.96 -30.13
N PRO A 569 13.57 -16.27 -30.45
CA PRO A 569 14.46 -17.29 -29.91
C PRO A 569 15.96 -16.98 -30.09
N LEU A 570 16.73 -17.06 -29.00
CA LEU A 570 18.19 -16.86 -29.00
C LEU A 570 18.95 -18.02 -29.64
N THR A 571 20.12 -17.74 -30.22
CA THR A 571 21.03 -18.78 -30.74
C THR A 571 21.69 -19.56 -29.59
N THR A 572 22.24 -20.74 -29.90
CA THR A 572 22.98 -21.54 -28.93
C THR A 572 24.20 -20.81 -28.35
N GLY A 573 24.89 -19.98 -29.14
CA GLY A 573 26.03 -19.20 -28.65
C GLY A 573 25.59 -18.06 -27.72
N GLN A 574 24.51 -17.34 -28.07
CA GLN A 574 23.93 -16.30 -27.21
C GLN A 574 23.43 -16.86 -25.87
N LEU A 575 22.80 -18.05 -25.89
CA LEU A 575 22.38 -18.74 -24.68
C LEU A 575 23.57 -19.12 -23.80
N LYS A 576 24.69 -19.58 -24.38
CA LYS A 576 25.93 -19.88 -23.66
C LYS A 576 26.59 -18.64 -23.07
N ALA A 577 26.58 -17.53 -23.81
CA ALA A 577 27.10 -16.25 -23.34
C ALA A 577 26.30 -15.71 -22.14
N LEU A 578 24.98 -15.91 -22.14
CA LEU A 578 24.12 -15.50 -21.03
C LEU A 578 24.12 -16.51 -19.86
N CYS A 579 24.34 -17.80 -20.13
CA CYS A 579 24.35 -18.92 -19.17
C CYS A 579 25.48 -19.92 -19.46
N SER A 580 26.45 -20.04 -18.55
CA SER A 580 27.66 -20.86 -18.74
C SER A 580 27.43 -22.36 -18.93
N ASP A 581 26.30 -22.92 -18.49
CA ASP A 581 25.98 -24.35 -18.47
C ASP A 581 24.62 -24.68 -19.12
N GLY A 582 23.95 -23.70 -19.74
CA GLY A 582 22.59 -23.88 -20.30
C GLY A 582 21.50 -24.07 -19.24
N SER A 583 21.80 -23.82 -17.96
CA SER A 583 20.84 -23.89 -16.86
C SER A 583 20.84 -22.59 -16.05
N VAL A 584 19.68 -22.16 -15.57
CA VAL A 584 19.60 -21.09 -14.56
C VAL A 584 18.85 -21.64 -13.37
N SER A 585 19.57 -21.90 -12.28
CA SER A 585 18.97 -22.26 -10.98
C SER A 585 17.99 -23.46 -11.01
N GLY A 586 18.27 -24.48 -11.84
CA GLY A 586 17.42 -25.67 -11.98
C GLY A 586 16.23 -25.52 -12.94
N GLU A 587 16.19 -24.44 -13.73
CA GLU A 587 15.25 -24.25 -14.85
C GLU A 587 15.92 -24.71 -16.17
N LEU A 588 15.32 -25.68 -16.87
CA LEU A 588 15.72 -26.06 -18.23
C LEU A 588 14.96 -25.18 -19.23
N ILE A 589 15.68 -24.36 -19.99
CA ILE A 589 15.10 -23.46 -20.98
C ILE A 589 15.54 -23.96 -22.37
N VAL A 590 14.61 -24.51 -23.15
CA VAL A 590 14.83 -24.87 -24.57
C VAL A 590 14.10 -23.85 -25.45
N VAL A 591 14.85 -23.18 -26.33
CA VAL A 591 14.39 -22.00 -27.06
C VAL A 591 14.34 -22.28 -28.56
N GLY A 592 13.14 -22.38 -29.13
CA GLY A 592 12.88 -22.25 -30.58
C GLY A 592 13.35 -23.39 -31.51
N PRO A 593 12.93 -23.36 -32.79
CA PRO A 593 13.09 -24.47 -33.75
C PRO A 593 14.54 -24.71 -34.22
N PHE A 594 15.48 -23.83 -33.86
CA PHE A 594 16.87 -23.88 -34.31
C PHE A 594 17.89 -24.14 -33.19
N ALA A 595 17.45 -24.26 -31.92
CA ALA A 595 18.34 -24.60 -30.82
C ALA A 595 18.50 -26.11 -30.68
N GLN A 596 19.75 -26.58 -30.63
CA GLN A 596 20.07 -27.98 -30.34
C GLN A 596 20.57 -28.13 -28.90
N LEU A 597 19.99 -29.09 -28.17
CA LEU A 597 20.57 -29.58 -26.92
C LEU A 597 21.78 -30.44 -27.27
N THR A 598 22.97 -30.09 -26.76
CA THR A 598 24.15 -30.95 -26.87
C THR A 598 24.03 -32.15 -25.93
N GLU A 599 24.49 -33.33 -26.36
CA GLU A 599 24.70 -34.48 -25.49
C GLU A 599 25.53 -34.05 -24.27
N GLY A 600 24.98 -34.21 -23.07
CA GLY A 600 25.61 -33.82 -21.80
C GLY A 600 25.01 -32.58 -21.10
N GLY A 601 24.22 -31.74 -21.79
CA GLY A 601 23.61 -30.54 -21.17
C GLY A 601 22.53 -30.83 -20.11
N LEU A 602 22.02 -32.07 -20.06
CA LEU A 602 21.09 -32.56 -19.03
C LEU A 602 21.80 -33.29 -17.88
N GLN A 603 23.12 -33.52 -17.97
CA GLN A 603 23.89 -34.10 -16.87
C GLN A 603 24.24 -33.01 -15.86
N GLY A 604 23.25 -32.59 -15.07
CA GLY A 604 23.54 -31.98 -13.78
C GLY A 604 24.26 -33.00 -12.91
N ALA A 605 25.55 -32.74 -12.65
CA ALA A 605 26.33 -33.28 -11.54
C ALA A 605 26.09 -34.78 -11.22
N ARG A 606 26.66 -35.69 -12.03
CA ARG A 606 27.04 -37.00 -11.52
C ARG A 606 28.51 -36.97 -11.13
N HIS A 607 28.75 -37.25 -9.85
CA HIS A 607 30.05 -37.53 -9.23
C HIS A 607 31.02 -38.23 -10.18
N ASP A 608 32.15 -37.58 -10.48
CA ASP A 608 33.39 -38.29 -10.69
C ASP A 608 33.96 -38.62 -9.30
N SER A 609 33.94 -39.91 -8.99
CA SER A 609 34.54 -40.48 -7.81
C SER A 609 36.04 -40.69 -8.04
N HIS A 610 36.88 -39.91 -7.38
CA HIS A 610 38.24 -40.36 -7.02
C HIS A 610 38.71 -39.69 -5.71
N ASN A 611 38.86 -40.57 -4.71
CA ASN A 611 39.70 -40.53 -3.50
C ASN A 611 39.70 -39.34 -2.52
N GLU A 612 39.34 -39.73 -1.28
CA GLU A 612 39.99 -39.38 0.00
C GLU A 612 40.08 -37.90 0.38
N ASP A 613 39.14 -37.43 1.20
CA ASP A 613 39.47 -37.06 2.58
C ASP A 613 38.20 -36.88 3.43
N TRP A 614 38.29 -37.27 4.69
CA TRP A 614 37.29 -37.02 5.72
C TRP A 614 37.49 -35.60 6.28
N ASP A 615 36.38 -34.92 6.55
CA ASP A 615 36.24 -33.57 7.13
C ASP A 615 36.33 -32.38 6.15
N ASP A 616 35.17 -31.93 5.61
CA ASP A 616 34.87 -30.49 5.50
C ASP A 616 33.39 -30.19 5.19
N GLU A 617 32.97 -28.99 5.60
CA GLU A 617 31.63 -28.40 5.56
C GLU A 617 31.07 -28.16 4.12
N ASP A 618 29.75 -28.03 4.01
CA ASP A 618 29.00 -27.44 2.89
C ASP A 618 29.02 -28.21 1.55
N SER A 619 27.96 -28.99 1.27
CA SER A 619 27.54 -29.22 -0.12
C SER A 619 26.06 -29.56 -0.26
N THR A 620 25.43 -28.74 -1.10
CA THR A 620 24.02 -28.65 -1.47
C THR A 620 23.54 -29.85 -2.27
N LEU A 621 22.49 -30.54 -1.82
CA LEU A 621 21.71 -31.45 -2.67
C LEU A 621 20.92 -30.64 -3.73
N PRO A 622 20.84 -31.09 -4.99
CA PRO A 622 20.20 -30.32 -6.07
C PRO A 622 18.68 -30.21 -5.87
N LEU A 623 18.13 -29.01 -6.15
CA LEU A 623 16.70 -28.71 -6.09
C LEU A 623 15.90 -29.55 -7.12
N PRO A 624 14.71 -30.07 -6.78
CA PRO A 624 13.86 -30.75 -7.76
C PRO A 624 13.33 -29.75 -8.81
N MET A 625 13.25 -30.16 -10.08
CA MET A 625 12.67 -29.36 -11.17
C MET A 625 11.29 -28.79 -10.77
N ARG A 626 11.12 -27.46 -10.87
CA ARG A 626 9.88 -26.77 -10.46
C ARG A 626 8.97 -26.34 -11.61
N THR A 627 9.45 -26.33 -12.85
CA THR A 627 8.68 -25.84 -14.01
C THR A 627 8.99 -26.68 -15.26
N LEU A 628 7.94 -27.16 -15.93
CA LEU A 628 7.97 -27.85 -17.22
C LEU A 628 7.44 -26.91 -18.30
N LEU A 629 8.22 -26.66 -19.35
CA LEU A 629 7.79 -25.92 -20.54
C LEU A 629 7.66 -26.90 -21.71
N LEU A 630 6.45 -27.00 -22.27
CA LEU A 630 6.09 -27.85 -23.40
C LEU A 630 6.53 -27.23 -24.72
N ILE A 631 7.11 -28.07 -25.59
CA ILE A 631 7.69 -27.69 -26.88
C ILE A 631 6.68 -28.04 -28.00
N SER A 632 6.50 -27.16 -28.98
CA SER A 632 5.63 -27.39 -30.16
C SER A 632 6.38 -27.98 -31.36
N THR A 633 7.38 -28.83 -31.15
CA THR A 633 8.12 -29.49 -32.24
C THR A 633 8.10 -31.02 -32.07
N PRO A 634 8.02 -31.79 -33.17
CA PRO A 634 8.09 -33.23 -33.11
C PRO A 634 9.47 -33.68 -32.60
N LEU A 635 9.49 -34.40 -31.48
CA LEU A 635 10.69 -35.00 -30.92
C LEU A 635 11.00 -36.31 -31.63
N SER A 636 12.29 -36.63 -31.84
CA SER A 636 12.67 -37.94 -32.36
C SER A 636 12.37 -39.05 -31.33
N LEU A 637 11.98 -40.24 -31.80
CA LEU A 637 11.64 -41.37 -30.91
C LEU A 637 12.80 -41.73 -29.96
N SER A 638 14.03 -41.63 -30.47
CA SER A 638 15.26 -41.85 -29.70
C SER A 638 15.39 -40.89 -28.51
N PHE A 639 14.95 -39.65 -28.68
CA PHE A 639 14.97 -38.63 -27.63
C PHE A 639 13.86 -38.87 -26.59
N VAL A 640 12.66 -39.25 -27.02
CA VAL A 640 11.54 -39.59 -26.12
C VAL A 640 11.87 -40.79 -25.22
N LEU A 641 12.62 -41.76 -25.75
CA LEU A 641 13.07 -42.95 -25.02
C LEU A 641 14.23 -42.69 -24.05
N ALA A 642 14.94 -41.57 -24.21
CA ALA A 642 16.01 -41.14 -23.29
C ALA A 642 15.49 -40.31 -22.11
N LEU A 643 14.21 -39.90 -22.13
CA LEU A 643 13.59 -39.16 -21.03
C LEU A 643 13.33 -40.06 -19.82
N PRO A 644 13.26 -39.49 -18.60
CA PRO A 644 12.79 -40.20 -17.42
C PRO A 644 11.39 -40.81 -17.66
N PRO A 645 11.07 -42.00 -17.12
CA PRO A 645 9.83 -42.73 -17.43
C PRO A 645 8.55 -41.91 -17.23
N THR A 646 8.55 -40.98 -16.27
CA THR A 646 7.43 -40.08 -15.98
C THR A 646 7.17 -39.07 -17.10
N LEU A 647 8.22 -38.62 -17.80
CA LEU A 647 8.14 -37.65 -18.90
C LEU A 647 7.91 -38.34 -20.24
N SER A 648 8.50 -39.51 -20.49
CA SER A 648 8.19 -40.33 -21.68
C SER A 648 6.70 -40.70 -21.74
N LYS A 649 6.08 -40.97 -20.58
CA LYS A 649 4.64 -41.31 -20.48
C LYS A 649 3.70 -40.13 -20.71
N LEU A 650 4.16 -38.90 -20.47
CA LEU A 650 3.42 -37.67 -20.78
C LEU A 650 3.55 -37.30 -22.27
N ALA A 651 4.73 -37.52 -22.87
CA ALA A 651 4.98 -37.25 -24.28
C ALA A 651 4.30 -38.25 -25.24
N LEU A 652 4.00 -39.48 -24.80
CA LEU A 652 3.33 -40.51 -25.62
C LEU A 652 1.80 -40.50 -25.51
N ASN A 653 1.22 -39.70 -24.59
CA ASN A 653 -0.23 -39.61 -24.35
C ASN A 653 -0.86 -38.28 -24.84
N ALA A 654 -0.07 -37.41 -25.48
CA ALA A 654 -0.48 -36.24 -26.23
C ALA A 654 -0.24 -36.48 -27.72
#